data_AF-A0A8C7IJT2-F1
#
_entry.id   AF-A0A8C7IJT2-F1
#
_cell.length_a   1.000
_cell.length_b   1.000
_cell.length_c   1.000
_cell.angle_alpha   90.00
_cell.angle_beta   90.00
_cell.angle_gamma   90.00
#
_symmetry.space_group_name_H-M   'P 1'
#
loop_
_entity.id
_entity.type
_entity.pdbx_description
1 polymer ?
#
loop_
_entity_poly.entity_id
_entity_poly.type
_entity_poly.pdbx_seq_one_letter_code
_entity_poly.pdbx_strand_id
1 'polypeptide(L)'
;MLRHHWVHRRRQEGKCRQCGKSFQQKFFHSKEIVAISCSWCKQAFHNKVTCFQLHQIEELCSLGAHAGVIVPPSWIIKVRKPQSSFKNSTRRKKRTSFKRRTSKKGTDESKWRPFMLKPLPSPLMKPVLVFVNPKSGGNQGTKVLQMFMWILNPRQVFDLSQGGLREALELYRKVPNLRILACGGDGTVGWILSALDELGMTPHPPVAVLPLGTGNDLARTLNWGGGYTDEPVSKVLCQVEDGSVVQLDRWNLQVERSPAQPEEGTQKLPLNVFNNYFSLGFDAHVTLEFHESREANPEKFNSRFRNKMFYAGAAFSDFLQRSSRDLSKHVRVVCDGTDLTPKIQEQKFQCIVFLNIPRYCAGTMPWGNTGDHRDFEPQRHDDGCIEVIGFTLSSLAALQVGGHGERLHQCRDVTLTTFKTIAVQVDGEPCRLAPSTLRISLRNQANMVQKSKRRTSVPLLNDPHAVPERLRLRVNRISLQDYDRLQFDRERLRDICEFHVQYIGTIAVGIVVVRGDCDLETCRLYIDRLQEDECRGLPRPGSAHRLSPNWSFLDSTSADRFYRIDKAQEHLHYVTEICQEEVFILDHGGLAGGPATGMPDLVLKAIPDVICTTEVDTYVSLITVFYLSLSQLSGSFFRGTSLLVRDSTGCSALHLASQHGHTEVVHFILEHGECVSVGDTALHKAASQKHHAVCHLLMDSGASLIKTNFKGKTPVEQARNAGDQELASYLTSKQLPTTVSHEDLETAV
;
A
#
# COMPACT_ATOMS: atom_id res chain seq x y z
N MET A 1 4.78 -2.59 37.22
CA MET A 1 5.18 -1.28 36.66
C MET A 1 6.50 -1.44 35.90
N LEU A 2 6.59 -0.94 34.67
CA LEU A 2 7.76 -1.09 33.79
C LEU A 2 8.58 0.21 33.79
N ARG A 3 9.88 0.13 34.06
CA ARG A 3 10.79 1.29 33.95
C ARG A 3 11.40 1.36 32.55
N HIS A 4 11.83 2.55 32.14
CA HIS A 4 12.58 2.72 30.91
C HIS A 4 13.89 1.92 30.92
N HIS A 5 14.27 1.37 29.77
CA HIS A 5 15.60 0.80 29.55
C HIS A 5 16.37 1.70 28.60
N TRP A 6 17.07 2.69 29.16
CA TRP A 6 17.86 3.67 28.41
C TRP A 6 19.15 3.06 27.87
N VAL A 7 19.43 3.28 26.60
CA VAL A 7 20.62 2.78 25.90
C VAL A 7 21.30 3.92 25.17
N HIS A 8 22.62 4.00 25.33
CA HIS A 8 23.45 4.93 24.59
C HIS A 8 23.56 4.50 23.12
N ARG A 9 23.27 5.42 22.20
CA ARG A 9 23.29 5.20 20.76
C ARG A 9 24.32 6.11 20.09
N ARG A 10 25.09 5.50 19.18
CA ARG A 10 26.00 6.22 18.27
C ARG A 10 25.31 6.71 17.00
N ARG A 11 24.17 6.12 16.67
CA ARG A 11 23.30 6.52 15.56
C ARG A 11 21.86 6.49 16.05
N GLN A 12 21.13 7.54 15.77
CA GLN A 12 19.72 7.66 16.11
C GLN A 12 19.04 8.49 15.01
N GLU A 13 17.92 8.00 14.54
CA GLU A 13 17.06 8.72 13.60
C GLU A 13 15.95 9.45 14.35
N GLY A 14 15.36 10.46 13.71
CA GLY A 14 14.29 11.27 14.27
C GLY A 14 14.78 12.49 15.05
N LYS A 15 13.95 12.94 15.98
CA LYS A 15 14.13 14.19 16.74
C LYS A 15 14.22 13.90 18.25
N CYS A 16 15.02 14.69 18.95
CA CYS A 16 15.10 14.66 20.41
C CYS A 16 13.75 15.07 21.01
N ARG A 17 13.24 14.29 21.96
CA ARG A 17 11.93 14.54 22.59
C ARG A 17 11.90 15.85 23.39
N GLN A 18 13.03 16.27 23.96
CA GLN A 18 13.10 17.49 24.78
C GLN A 18 13.23 18.76 23.93
N CYS A 19 14.17 18.80 22.98
CA CYS A 19 14.49 20.04 22.26
C CYS A 19 13.96 20.07 20.81
N GLY A 20 13.35 18.99 20.32
CA GLY A 20 12.81 18.88 18.96
C GLY A 20 13.85 18.84 17.84
N LYS A 21 15.14 19.03 18.14
CA LYS A 21 16.22 19.04 17.15
C LYS A 21 16.58 17.62 16.71
N SER A 22 16.97 17.46 15.45
CA SER A 22 17.43 16.19 14.89
C SER A 22 18.74 15.72 15.54
N PHE A 23 18.98 14.42 15.50
CA PHE A 23 20.26 13.86 15.88
C PHE A 23 21.27 14.06 14.74
N GLN A 24 22.41 14.66 15.05
CA GLN A 24 23.46 14.87 14.04
C GLN A 24 24.01 13.50 13.59
N GLN A 25 23.79 13.17 12.32
CA GLN A 25 24.43 12.01 11.69
C GLN A 25 25.83 12.43 11.26
N LYS A 26 26.84 12.20 12.10
CA LYS A 26 28.24 12.37 11.70
C LYS A 26 28.64 11.19 10.79
N PHE A 27 29.16 11.48 9.59
CA PHE A 27 29.69 10.47 8.67
C PHE A 27 30.91 9.77 9.28
N PHE A 28 31.01 8.45 9.02
CA PHE A 28 32.13 7.52 9.24
C PHE A 28 33.00 7.67 10.53
N HIS A 29 33.06 6.60 11.32
CA HIS A 29 34.05 6.32 12.39
C HIS A 29 34.00 7.13 13.71
N SER A 30 33.07 8.07 13.88
CA SER A 30 32.86 8.68 15.21
C SER A 30 32.36 7.65 16.23
N LYS A 31 33.12 7.47 17.32
CA LYS A 31 32.75 6.62 18.47
C LYS A 31 31.85 7.34 19.48
N GLU A 32 31.52 8.60 19.22
CA GLU A 32 30.76 9.47 20.10
C GLU A 32 29.31 9.01 20.25
N ILE A 33 28.78 9.08 21.47
CA ILE A 33 27.38 8.78 21.75
C ILE A 33 26.57 10.04 21.46
N VAL A 34 25.68 9.95 20.47
CA VAL A 34 24.86 11.08 20.00
C VAL A 34 23.50 11.14 20.68
N ALA A 35 23.01 10.01 21.18
CA ALA A 35 21.67 9.92 21.78
C ALA A 35 21.59 8.91 22.93
N ILE A 36 20.60 9.12 23.79
CA ILE A 36 20.12 8.17 24.80
C ILE A 36 18.69 7.82 24.39
N SER A 37 18.43 6.55 24.07
CA SER A 37 17.09 6.12 23.65
C SER A 37 16.57 4.94 24.43
N CYS A 38 15.27 4.92 24.69
CA CYS A 38 14.61 3.83 25.39
C CYS A 38 14.42 2.64 24.44
N SER A 39 14.85 1.45 24.86
CA SER A 39 14.65 0.22 24.08
C SER A 39 13.18 -0.19 23.93
N TRP A 40 12.25 0.36 24.70
CA TRP A 40 10.84 0.01 24.64
C TRP A 40 10.02 1.08 23.93
N CYS A 41 9.79 2.24 24.55
CA CYS A 41 8.96 3.30 23.99
C CYS A 41 9.60 4.12 22.86
N LYS A 42 10.87 3.83 22.51
CA LYS A 42 11.64 4.49 21.45
C LYS A 42 11.83 5.99 21.58
N GLN A 43 11.46 6.59 22.72
CA GLN A 43 11.83 7.96 23.03
C GLN A 43 13.35 8.11 23.00
N ALA A 44 13.82 9.21 22.42
CA ALA A 44 15.23 9.50 22.28
C ALA A 44 15.52 10.94 22.69
N PHE A 45 16.65 11.12 23.37
CA PHE A 45 17.17 12.41 23.83
C PHE A 45 18.61 12.57 23.37
N HIS A 46 19.08 13.80 23.15
CA HIS A 46 20.51 14.02 22.96
C HIS A 46 21.27 13.59 24.21
N ASN A 47 22.49 13.10 24.02
CA ASN A 47 23.40 12.80 25.12
C ASN A 47 23.99 14.08 25.73
N LYS A 48 23.12 14.91 26.31
CA LYS A 48 23.42 16.19 26.96
C LYS A 48 22.49 16.35 28.15
N VAL A 49 23.01 16.88 29.26
CA VAL A 49 22.24 17.08 30.51
C VAL A 49 21.03 18.01 30.29
N THR A 50 21.12 18.95 29.36
CA THR A 50 20.00 19.84 28.98
C THR A 50 18.84 19.11 28.30
N CYS A 51 19.10 17.94 27.71
CA CYS A 51 18.09 17.15 27.00
C CYS A 51 17.65 15.91 27.78
N PHE A 52 18.56 15.28 28.53
CA PHE A 52 18.29 14.07 29.30
C PHE A 52 18.57 14.32 30.78
N GLN A 53 17.51 14.41 31.57
CA GLN A 53 17.57 14.69 33.02
C GLN A 53 17.40 13.42 33.85
N LEU A 54 17.95 13.40 35.06
CA LEU A 54 17.92 12.23 35.96
C LEU A 54 16.50 11.76 36.32
N HIS A 55 15.51 12.65 36.42
CA HIS A 55 14.12 12.28 36.73
C HIS A 55 13.51 11.34 35.67
N GLN A 56 13.95 11.42 34.42
CA GLN A 56 13.50 10.54 33.32
C GLN A 56 13.90 9.06 33.53
N ILE A 57 14.81 8.78 34.46
CA ILE A 57 15.18 7.40 34.85
C ILE A 57 14.13 6.79 35.78
N GLU A 58 13.44 7.62 36.56
CA GLU A 58 12.46 7.18 37.55
C GLU A 58 11.05 7.06 36.97
N GLU A 59 10.79 7.72 35.84
CA GLU A 59 9.53 7.63 35.10
C GLU A 59 9.19 6.20 34.65
N LEU A 60 7.88 5.95 34.53
CA LEU A 60 7.36 4.69 34.04
C LEU A 60 7.29 4.68 32.51
N CYS A 61 7.75 3.57 31.92
CA CYS A 61 7.73 3.40 30.48
C CYS A 61 6.35 2.95 30.00
N SER A 62 5.76 3.73 29.08
CA SER A 62 4.49 3.42 28.44
C SER A 62 4.56 2.36 27.33
N LEU A 63 5.74 1.80 27.03
CA LEU A 63 6.03 0.97 25.84
C LEU A 63 5.82 1.68 24.49
N GLY A 64 5.38 2.94 24.48
CA GLY A 64 5.24 3.76 23.28
C GLY A 64 4.03 3.38 22.42
N ALA A 65 4.08 3.74 21.13
CA ALA A 65 2.96 3.59 20.20
C ALA A 65 2.53 2.13 19.95
N HIS A 66 3.40 1.16 20.23
CA HIS A 66 3.16 -0.27 19.99
C HIS A 66 2.94 -1.04 21.30
N ALA A 67 2.53 -0.37 22.38
CA ALA A 67 2.29 -0.99 23.67
C ALA A 67 1.31 -2.17 23.62
N GLY A 68 0.28 -2.08 22.77
CA GLY A 68 -0.74 -3.13 22.61
C GLY A 68 -0.21 -4.45 22.02
N VAL A 69 0.85 -4.39 21.21
CA VAL A 69 1.43 -5.55 20.50
C VAL A 69 2.72 -6.08 21.11
N ILE A 70 3.37 -5.32 21.99
CA ILE A 70 4.63 -5.71 22.65
C ILE A 70 4.34 -6.60 23.86
N VAL A 71 5.03 -7.72 23.96
CA VAL A 71 5.10 -8.56 25.16
C VAL A 71 6.03 -7.90 26.16
N PRO A 72 5.50 -7.37 27.27
CA PRO A 72 6.30 -6.60 28.21
C PRO A 72 7.38 -7.46 28.87
N PRO A 73 8.56 -6.92 29.16
CA PRO A 73 9.62 -7.61 29.92
C PRO A 73 9.14 -8.15 31.27
N SER A 74 8.16 -7.51 31.88
CA SER A 74 7.56 -7.93 33.14
C SER A 74 6.82 -9.27 33.06
N TRP A 75 6.44 -9.74 31.87
CA TRP A 75 5.85 -11.07 31.68
C TRP A 75 6.90 -12.18 31.62
N ILE A 76 8.16 -11.85 31.40
CA ILE A 76 9.22 -12.84 31.15
C ILE A 76 9.88 -13.26 32.46
N ILE A 77 9.74 -14.54 32.80
CA ILE A 77 10.38 -15.15 33.96
C ILE A 77 11.53 -16.03 33.49
N LYS A 78 12.74 -15.71 33.96
CA LYS A 78 13.92 -16.55 33.73
C LYS A 78 13.77 -17.84 34.54
N VAL A 79 13.76 -18.99 33.86
CA VAL A 79 13.80 -20.29 34.55
C VAL A 79 15.24 -20.56 34.95
N ARG A 80 15.49 -20.76 36.25
CA ARG A 80 16.79 -21.29 36.72
C ARG A 80 16.83 -22.78 36.37
N LYS A 81 17.91 -23.26 35.75
CA LYS A 81 18.11 -24.71 35.57
C LYS A 81 18.02 -25.39 36.95
N PRO A 82 17.36 -26.55 37.08
CA PRO A 82 17.52 -27.36 38.28
C PRO A 82 19.01 -27.62 38.46
N GLN A 83 19.60 -27.17 39.57
CA GLN A 83 20.91 -27.68 39.95
C GLN A 83 20.71 -29.16 40.27
N SER A 84 21.31 -30.03 39.46
CA SER A 84 21.55 -31.41 39.88
C SER A 84 22.31 -31.34 41.20
N SER A 85 21.62 -31.62 42.31
CA SER A 85 22.26 -31.97 43.57
C SER A 85 23.15 -33.20 43.32
N PHE A 86 24.23 -33.31 44.10
CA PHE A 86 25.24 -34.35 44.09
C PHE A 86 26.37 -34.18 43.05
N LYS A 87 27.47 -33.57 43.51
CA LYS A 87 28.79 -34.23 43.54
C LYS A 87 29.77 -33.49 44.45
N ASN A 88 30.55 -34.31 45.15
CA ASN A 88 31.30 -34.04 46.35
C ASN A 88 32.32 -32.90 46.26
N SER A 89 32.39 -32.19 47.39
CA SER A 89 33.54 -31.42 47.86
C SER A 89 34.83 -32.23 47.71
N THR A 90 35.76 -31.75 46.88
CA THR A 90 37.18 -31.82 47.19
C THR A 90 37.82 -30.45 46.97
N ARG A 91 38.30 -29.89 48.07
CA ARG A 91 39.13 -28.68 48.19
C ARG A 91 40.13 -28.53 47.04
N ARG A 92 40.13 -27.37 46.35
CA ARG A 92 41.38 -26.74 45.88
C ARG A 92 41.32 -25.21 45.99
N LYS A 93 42.42 -24.68 46.52
CA LYS A 93 42.64 -23.33 47.08
C LYS A 93 42.48 -22.20 46.06
N LYS A 94 42.03 -21.06 46.60
CA LYS A 94 42.09 -19.70 46.06
C LYS A 94 43.52 -19.36 45.60
N ARG A 95 43.71 -19.01 44.32
CA ARG A 95 44.85 -18.21 43.84
C ARG A 95 44.35 -17.12 42.90
N THR A 96 44.66 -15.89 43.28
CA THR A 96 44.52 -14.67 42.51
C THR A 96 45.59 -14.63 41.42
N SER A 97 45.19 -14.58 40.14
CA SER A 97 46.04 -14.00 39.10
C SER A 97 45.21 -13.62 37.87
N PHE A 98 45.26 -12.33 37.54
CA PHE A 98 44.89 -11.79 36.24
C PHE A 98 45.71 -12.48 35.14
N LYS A 99 45.05 -13.21 34.25
CA LYS A 99 45.60 -13.52 32.92
C LYS A 99 44.46 -13.61 31.92
N ARG A 100 44.49 -12.70 30.93
CA ARG A 100 43.59 -12.64 29.77
C ARG A 100 43.51 -14.03 29.13
N ARG A 101 42.32 -14.65 29.13
CA ARG A 101 42.02 -15.77 28.24
C ARG A 101 41.39 -15.21 26.97
N THR A 102 42.12 -15.36 25.88
CA THR A 102 41.62 -15.32 24.52
C THR A 102 40.42 -16.26 24.39
N SER A 103 39.31 -15.75 23.88
CA SER A 103 38.07 -16.51 23.69
C SER A 103 38.27 -17.54 22.59
N LYS A 104 38.55 -18.77 22.99
CA LYS A 104 38.42 -19.93 22.10
C LYS A 104 36.94 -20.06 21.77
N LYS A 105 36.59 -19.72 20.52
CA LYS A 105 35.27 -19.81 19.89
C LYS A 105 34.83 -21.27 19.92
N GLY A 106 34.14 -21.66 20.99
CA GLY A 106 33.45 -22.93 21.10
C GLY A 106 32.07 -22.78 20.46
N THR A 107 31.76 -23.68 19.54
CA THR A 107 30.44 -23.97 19.00
C THR A 107 29.52 -24.46 20.12
N ASP A 108 28.97 -23.54 20.90
CA ASP A 108 27.79 -23.81 21.73
C ASP A 108 26.61 -23.21 20.98
N GLU A 109 25.97 -24.07 20.20
CA GLU A 109 24.72 -23.86 19.49
C GLU A 109 23.75 -22.98 20.29
N SER A 110 23.12 -22.07 19.58
CA SER A 110 22.14 -21.05 19.97
C SER A 110 20.88 -21.61 20.65
N LYS A 111 21.00 -22.51 21.63
CA LYS A 111 19.86 -23.02 22.41
C LYS A 111 19.32 -21.89 23.27
N TRP A 112 18.17 -21.38 22.84
CA TRP A 112 17.31 -20.43 23.55
C TRP A 112 17.30 -20.73 25.05
N ARG A 113 17.69 -19.74 25.86
CA ARG A 113 17.64 -19.89 27.32
C ARG A 113 16.17 -20.05 27.74
N PRO A 114 15.79 -21.12 28.47
CA PRO A 114 14.41 -21.37 28.83
C PRO A 114 13.85 -20.20 29.67
N PHE A 115 12.74 -19.65 29.21
CA PHE A 115 11.96 -18.63 29.92
C PHE A 115 10.49 -19.06 29.92
N MET A 116 9.73 -18.54 30.87
CA MET A 116 8.28 -18.70 30.89
C MET A 116 7.62 -17.33 30.77
N LEU A 117 6.45 -17.31 30.14
CA LEU A 117 5.60 -16.13 30.09
C LEU A 117 4.51 -16.24 31.16
N LYS A 118 4.36 -15.20 31.96
CA LYS A 118 3.20 -14.99 32.84
C LYS A 118 2.45 -13.74 32.38
N PRO A 119 1.54 -13.87 31.40
CA PRO A 119 0.79 -12.75 30.89
C PRO A 119 -0.15 -12.20 31.96
N LEU A 120 -0.36 -10.89 31.92
CA LEU A 120 -1.41 -10.22 32.68
C LEU A 120 -2.57 -9.99 31.71
N PRO A 121 -3.76 -10.55 31.96
CA PRO A 121 -4.91 -10.37 31.08
C PRO A 121 -5.25 -8.90 30.91
N SER A 122 -5.32 -8.44 29.66
CA SER A 122 -5.84 -7.12 29.31
C SER A 122 -6.59 -7.25 27.99
N PRO A 123 -7.89 -6.88 27.93
CA PRO A 123 -8.68 -7.01 26.71
C PRO A 123 -8.20 -6.06 25.59
N LEU A 124 -7.45 -5.01 25.95
CA LEU A 124 -6.91 -4.02 25.01
C LEU A 124 -5.59 -4.46 24.37
N MET A 125 -4.90 -5.44 24.95
CA MET A 125 -3.63 -5.93 24.41
C MET A 125 -3.89 -7.02 23.37
N LYS A 126 -3.21 -6.91 22.23
CA LYS A 126 -3.17 -7.90 21.15
C LYS A 126 -1.71 -8.24 20.83
N PRO A 127 -1.00 -8.97 21.69
CA PRO A 127 0.41 -9.26 21.49
C PRO A 127 0.67 -9.92 20.14
N VAL A 128 1.69 -9.47 19.41
CA VAL A 128 2.04 -10.01 18.09
C VAL A 128 3.28 -10.90 18.18
N LEU A 129 3.15 -12.15 17.73
CA LEU A 129 4.24 -13.10 17.56
C LEU A 129 4.65 -13.11 16.09
N VAL A 130 5.91 -12.78 15.80
CA VAL A 130 6.41 -12.62 14.43
C VAL A 130 7.30 -13.78 14.05
N PHE A 131 6.96 -14.46 12.97
CA PHE A 131 7.80 -15.48 12.33
C PHE A 131 8.32 -14.94 11.01
N VAL A 132 9.65 -14.96 10.83
CA VAL A 132 10.29 -14.45 9.62
C VAL A 132 11.10 -15.54 8.97
N ASN A 133 10.88 -15.73 7.67
CA ASN A 133 11.77 -16.52 6.82
C ASN A 133 12.83 -15.58 6.20
N PRO A 134 14.09 -15.60 6.68
CA PRO A 134 15.11 -14.62 6.24
C PRO A 134 15.46 -14.70 4.75
N LYS A 135 15.29 -15.88 4.15
CA LYS A 135 15.60 -16.15 2.74
C LYS A 135 14.53 -15.58 1.78
N SER A 136 13.35 -15.21 2.29
CA SER A 136 12.26 -14.71 1.45
C SER A 136 12.54 -13.29 0.91
N GLY A 137 12.00 -13.00 -0.27
CA GLY A 137 12.00 -11.67 -0.87
C GLY A 137 13.35 -11.18 -1.38
N GLY A 138 14.28 -12.07 -1.73
CA GLY A 138 15.64 -11.69 -2.13
C GLY A 138 16.41 -11.07 -0.96
N ASN A 139 16.43 -11.76 0.18
CA ASN A 139 17.04 -11.35 1.45
C ASN A 139 16.36 -10.18 2.19
N GLN A 140 15.19 -9.70 1.72
CA GLN A 140 14.36 -8.76 2.48
C GLN A 140 13.95 -9.33 3.85
N GLY A 141 13.77 -10.65 3.97
CA GLY A 141 13.46 -11.30 5.24
C GLY A 141 14.46 -10.98 6.36
N THR A 142 15.77 -10.97 6.06
CA THR A 142 16.81 -10.61 7.04
C THR A 142 16.68 -9.17 7.54
N LYS A 143 16.39 -8.22 6.63
CA LYS A 143 16.17 -6.80 6.97
C LYS A 143 14.93 -6.66 7.86
N VAL A 144 13.83 -7.29 7.46
CA VAL A 144 12.55 -7.28 8.20
C VAL A 144 12.71 -7.90 9.60
N LEU A 145 13.44 -9.02 9.72
CA LEU A 145 13.76 -9.65 11.00
C LEU A 145 14.44 -8.66 11.95
N GLN A 146 15.48 -7.95 11.48
CA GLN A 146 16.18 -6.95 12.28
C GLN A 146 15.29 -5.78 12.68
N MET A 147 14.42 -5.31 11.77
CA MET A 147 13.48 -4.22 12.04
C MET A 147 12.45 -4.62 13.12
N PHE A 148 11.90 -5.83 13.06
CA PHE A 148 10.98 -6.31 14.10
C PHE A 148 11.69 -6.54 15.44
N MET A 149 12.90 -7.12 15.45
CA MET A 149 13.71 -7.26 16.67
C MET A 149 14.08 -5.90 17.28
N TRP A 150 14.18 -4.86 16.45
CA TRP A 150 14.35 -3.49 16.93
C TRP A 150 13.08 -2.97 17.58
N ILE A 151 11.90 -3.08 16.96
CA ILE A 151 10.66 -2.47 17.48
C ILE A 151 10.04 -3.27 18.63
N LEU A 152 9.89 -4.58 18.46
CA LEU A 152 9.25 -5.48 19.41
C LEU A 152 10.23 -5.96 20.47
N ASN A 153 9.71 -6.73 21.44
CA ASN A 153 10.58 -7.55 22.27
C ASN A 153 11.27 -8.60 21.38
N PRO A 154 12.61 -8.71 21.38
CA PRO A 154 13.31 -9.70 20.56
C PRO A 154 12.88 -11.16 20.81
N ARG A 155 12.23 -11.44 21.94
CA ARG A 155 11.67 -12.76 22.25
C ARG A 155 10.36 -13.09 21.52
N GLN A 156 9.73 -12.10 20.88
CA GLN A 156 8.52 -12.27 20.05
C GLN A 156 8.85 -12.47 18.57
N VAL A 157 10.12 -12.40 18.19
CA VAL A 157 10.54 -12.43 16.79
C VAL A 157 11.39 -13.67 16.57
N PHE A 158 10.91 -14.56 15.71
CA PHE A 158 11.50 -15.87 15.47
C PHE A 158 11.99 -15.98 14.02
N ASP A 159 13.20 -16.51 13.88
CA ASP A 159 13.82 -16.85 12.61
C ASP A 159 13.45 -18.29 12.25
N LEU A 160 12.63 -18.46 11.21
CA LEU A 160 12.17 -19.76 10.74
C LEU A 160 13.28 -20.64 10.16
N SER A 161 14.41 -20.07 9.75
CA SER A 161 15.56 -20.85 9.25
C SER A 161 16.28 -21.62 10.35
N GLN A 162 16.10 -21.23 11.61
CA GLN A 162 16.69 -21.88 12.78
C GLN A 162 15.76 -22.96 13.37
N GLY A 163 14.60 -23.21 12.74
CA GLY A 163 13.56 -24.08 13.28
C GLY A 163 12.86 -23.48 14.51
N GLY A 164 12.27 -24.33 15.36
CA GLY A 164 11.73 -23.88 16.64
C GLY A 164 10.29 -23.35 16.61
N LEU A 165 9.57 -23.50 15.49
CA LEU A 165 8.20 -22.99 15.32
C LEU A 165 7.24 -23.54 16.39
N ARG A 166 7.27 -24.86 16.61
CA ARG A 166 6.41 -25.53 17.60
C ARG A 166 6.74 -25.08 19.02
N GLU A 167 8.02 -24.99 19.36
CA GLU A 167 8.50 -24.55 20.66
C GLU A 167 8.14 -23.09 20.94
N ALA A 168 8.19 -22.23 19.91
CA ALA A 168 7.76 -20.85 19.98
C ALA A 168 6.25 -20.76 20.23
N LEU A 169 5.44 -21.46 19.44
CA LEU A 169 3.98 -21.46 19.62
C LEU A 169 3.57 -21.96 21.01
N GLU A 170 4.20 -23.03 21.50
CA GLU A 170 3.91 -23.57 22.84
C GLU A 170 4.27 -22.58 23.96
N LEU A 171 5.36 -21.83 23.81
CA LEU A 171 5.76 -20.80 24.78
C LEU A 171 4.75 -19.66 24.88
N TYR A 172 4.10 -19.31 23.77
CA TYR A 172 3.10 -18.24 23.68
C TYR A 172 1.66 -18.73 23.84
N ARG A 173 1.43 -20.04 24.03
CA ARG A 173 0.09 -20.66 24.07
C ARG A 173 -0.88 -20.03 25.07
N LYS A 174 -0.36 -19.53 26.20
CA LYS A 174 -1.17 -18.93 27.28
C LYS A 174 -1.36 -17.41 27.14
N VAL A 175 -0.82 -16.79 26.09
CA VAL A 175 -0.94 -15.35 25.88
C VAL A 175 -2.34 -15.01 25.35
N PRO A 176 -3.11 -14.16 26.06
CA PRO A 176 -4.45 -13.78 25.62
C PRO A 176 -4.38 -12.89 24.37
N ASN A 177 -5.40 -12.98 23.51
CA ASN A 177 -5.55 -12.16 22.29
C ASN A 177 -4.31 -12.18 21.38
N LEU A 178 -3.55 -13.28 21.38
CA LEU A 178 -2.34 -13.44 20.58
C LEU A 178 -2.69 -13.35 19.09
N ARG A 179 -1.93 -12.54 18.35
CA ARG A 179 -1.94 -12.54 16.87
C ARG A 179 -0.58 -13.02 16.36
N ILE A 180 -0.57 -13.69 15.22
CA ILE A 180 0.66 -14.16 14.57
C ILE A 180 0.89 -13.36 13.29
N LEU A 181 2.13 -12.97 13.02
CA LEU A 181 2.55 -12.37 11.76
C LEU A 181 3.54 -13.30 11.06
N ALA A 182 3.13 -13.84 9.91
CA ALA A 182 3.93 -14.69 9.05
C ALA A 182 4.62 -13.85 7.96
N CYS A 183 5.93 -13.69 8.02
CA CYS A 183 6.73 -12.96 7.04
C CYS A 183 7.42 -13.95 6.08
N GLY A 184 6.83 -14.14 4.90
CA GLY A 184 7.26 -15.15 3.94
C GLY A 184 6.38 -15.19 2.68
N GLY A 185 6.42 -16.31 1.96
CA GLY A 185 5.45 -16.63 0.90
C GLY A 185 4.32 -17.53 1.42
N ASP A 186 3.45 -17.99 0.52
CA ASP A 186 2.28 -18.82 0.87
C ASP A 186 2.66 -20.11 1.64
N GLY A 187 3.73 -20.80 1.24
CA GLY A 187 4.23 -21.98 1.97
C GLY A 187 4.70 -21.69 3.40
N THR A 188 5.17 -20.47 3.70
CA THR A 188 5.49 -20.07 5.09
C THR A 188 4.23 -19.96 5.94
N VAL A 189 3.14 -19.45 5.36
CA VAL A 189 1.85 -19.36 6.04
C VAL A 189 1.28 -20.77 6.28
N GLY A 190 1.30 -21.62 5.24
CA GLY A 190 0.86 -23.02 5.35
C GLY A 190 1.59 -23.80 6.44
N TRP A 191 2.91 -23.62 6.58
CA TRP A 191 3.68 -24.27 7.64
C TRP A 191 3.24 -23.84 9.04
N ILE A 192 2.97 -22.56 9.24
CA ILE A 192 2.47 -22.02 10.52
C ILE A 192 1.08 -22.56 10.83
N LEU A 193 0.17 -22.59 9.85
CA LEU A 193 -1.19 -23.12 10.05
C LEU A 193 -1.19 -24.61 10.40
N SER A 194 -0.34 -25.42 9.75
CA SER A 194 -0.18 -26.83 10.09
C SER A 194 0.40 -27.02 11.51
N ALA A 195 1.36 -26.19 11.92
CA ALA A 195 1.89 -26.25 13.28
C ALA A 195 0.84 -25.86 14.34
N LEU A 196 -0.06 -24.93 14.02
CA LEU A 196 -1.17 -24.55 14.90
C LEU A 196 -2.18 -25.70 15.07
N ASP A 197 -2.54 -26.38 13.98
CA ASP A 197 -3.42 -27.56 14.02
C ASP A 197 -2.82 -28.64 14.93
N GLU A 198 -1.55 -28.95 14.73
CA GLU A 198 -0.86 -30.02 15.45
C GLU A 198 -0.76 -29.76 16.96
N LEU A 199 -0.70 -28.49 17.37
CA LEU A 199 -0.65 -28.10 18.78
C LEU A 199 -2.04 -28.01 19.43
N GLY A 200 -3.11 -27.92 18.64
CA GLY A 200 -4.49 -27.77 19.11
C GLY A 200 -4.66 -26.53 20.00
N MET A 201 -4.20 -25.37 19.54
CA MET A 201 -4.30 -24.12 20.30
C MET A 201 -5.75 -23.64 20.40
N THR A 202 -6.19 -23.31 21.62
CA THR A 202 -7.54 -22.83 21.89
C THR A 202 -7.52 -21.54 22.73
N PRO A 203 -8.07 -20.42 22.24
CA PRO A 203 -8.56 -20.19 20.87
C PRO A 203 -7.41 -20.20 19.83
N HIS A 204 -7.72 -20.47 18.57
CA HIS A 204 -6.75 -20.43 17.48
C HIS A 204 -6.33 -18.97 17.21
N PRO A 205 -5.04 -18.61 17.35
CA PRO A 205 -4.59 -17.24 17.14
C PRO A 205 -4.70 -16.87 15.65
N PRO A 206 -5.26 -15.70 15.30
CA PRO A 206 -5.37 -15.28 13.91
C PRO A 206 -3.99 -14.99 13.30
N VAL A 207 -3.80 -15.40 12.04
CA VAL A 207 -2.54 -15.26 11.31
C VAL A 207 -2.63 -14.15 10.26
N ALA A 208 -1.75 -13.15 10.37
CA ALA A 208 -1.51 -12.11 9.38
C ALA A 208 -0.34 -12.49 8.45
N VAL A 209 -0.31 -11.92 7.25
CA VAL A 209 0.72 -12.23 6.23
C VAL A 209 1.47 -10.97 5.85
N LEU A 210 2.81 -11.02 5.91
CA LEU A 210 3.68 -10.04 5.26
C LEU A 210 4.26 -10.68 3.98
N PRO A 211 3.82 -10.25 2.77
CA PRO A 211 4.12 -10.93 1.52
C PRO A 211 5.56 -10.71 1.06
N LEU A 212 6.46 -11.61 1.47
CA LEU A 212 7.86 -11.64 1.04
C LEU A 212 8.10 -12.63 -0.12
N GLY A 213 7.14 -13.49 -0.46
CA GLY A 213 7.24 -14.46 -1.55
C GLY A 213 7.13 -13.86 -2.96
N THR A 214 7.11 -14.73 -3.98
CA THR A 214 6.89 -14.35 -5.39
C THR A 214 5.40 -14.42 -5.78
N GLY A 215 4.72 -15.50 -5.36
CA GLY A 215 3.30 -15.81 -5.61
C GLY A 215 2.38 -14.90 -4.81
N ASN A 216 2.29 -15.08 -3.48
CA ASN A 216 1.57 -14.26 -2.50
C ASN A 216 0.07 -14.11 -2.81
N ASP A 217 -0.57 -15.16 -3.31
CA ASP A 217 -1.98 -15.12 -3.70
C ASP A 217 -2.91 -15.07 -2.47
N LEU A 218 -2.52 -15.74 -1.37
CA LEU A 218 -3.24 -15.63 -0.09
C LEU A 218 -3.17 -14.21 0.46
N ALA A 219 -2.00 -13.57 0.39
CA ALA A 219 -1.81 -12.20 0.84
C ALA A 219 -2.66 -11.20 0.04
N ARG A 220 -2.79 -11.39 -1.29
CA ARG A 220 -3.69 -10.58 -2.12
C ARG A 220 -5.15 -10.77 -1.74
N THR A 221 -5.57 -12.01 -1.50
CA THR A 221 -6.94 -12.33 -1.03
C THR A 221 -7.26 -11.62 0.29
N LEU A 222 -6.27 -11.55 1.18
CA LEU A 222 -6.40 -10.92 2.50
C LEU A 222 -6.06 -9.41 2.53
N ASN A 223 -5.96 -8.75 1.36
CA ASN A 223 -5.65 -7.33 1.20
C ASN A 223 -4.26 -6.87 1.70
N TRP A 224 -3.33 -7.80 1.92
CA TRP A 224 -1.93 -7.47 2.27
C TRP A 224 -1.07 -7.09 1.07
N GLY A 225 -1.56 -7.37 -0.14
CA GLY A 225 -0.93 -7.02 -1.41
C GLY A 225 0.00 -8.10 -1.97
N GLY A 226 0.54 -7.85 -3.16
CA GLY A 226 1.35 -8.83 -3.89
C GLY A 226 2.82 -8.91 -3.47
N GLY A 227 3.29 -7.99 -2.63
CA GLY A 227 4.68 -7.96 -2.18
C GLY A 227 4.97 -6.81 -1.24
N TYR A 228 5.91 -7.02 -0.32
CA TYR A 228 6.44 -5.96 0.53
C TYR A 228 7.31 -4.98 -0.27
N THR A 229 7.14 -3.68 0.01
CA THR A 229 7.79 -2.54 -0.65
C THR A 229 8.50 -1.64 0.36
N ASP A 230 9.14 -2.22 1.37
CA ASP A 230 9.89 -1.48 2.40
C ASP A 230 9.07 -0.45 3.19
N GLU A 231 7.75 -0.64 3.31
CA GLU A 231 6.93 0.20 4.18
C GLU A 231 7.37 0.05 5.66
N PRO A 232 7.29 1.10 6.49
CA PRO A 232 7.72 1.00 7.87
C PRO A 232 7.02 -0.15 8.62
N VAL A 233 7.79 -1.07 9.22
CA VAL A 233 7.21 -2.21 9.97
C VAL A 233 6.31 -1.77 11.14
N SER A 234 6.47 -0.52 11.61
CA SER A 234 5.54 0.14 12.55
C SER A 234 4.12 0.19 12.00
N LYS A 235 3.95 0.57 10.72
CA LYS A 235 2.66 0.61 10.02
C LYS A 235 2.07 -0.80 9.86
N VAL A 236 2.92 -1.78 9.55
CA VAL A 236 2.53 -3.20 9.49
C VAL A 236 1.98 -3.67 10.83
N LEU A 237 2.65 -3.35 11.96
CA LEU A 237 2.18 -3.74 13.29
C LEU A 237 0.79 -3.15 13.60
N CYS A 238 0.55 -1.87 13.27
CA CYS A 238 -0.76 -1.26 13.44
C CYS A 238 -1.83 -1.99 12.59
N GLN A 239 -1.50 -2.32 11.33
CA GLN A 239 -2.41 -3.08 10.46
C GLN A 239 -2.71 -4.48 11.01
N VAL A 240 -1.72 -5.15 11.61
CA VAL A 240 -1.90 -6.46 12.26
C VAL A 240 -2.75 -6.32 13.53
N GLU A 241 -2.63 -5.23 14.28
CA GLU A 241 -3.42 -4.96 15.49
C GLU A 241 -4.89 -4.64 15.16
N ASP A 242 -5.11 -3.82 14.14
CA ASP A 242 -6.42 -3.30 13.72
C ASP A 242 -7.17 -4.21 12.74
N GLY A 243 -6.47 -5.15 12.08
CA GLY A 243 -7.07 -6.02 11.07
C GLY A 243 -8.24 -6.85 11.59
N SER A 244 -9.24 -7.06 10.73
CA SER A 244 -10.38 -7.93 11.02
C SER A 244 -9.94 -9.39 10.98
N VAL A 245 -10.60 -10.22 11.79
CA VAL A 245 -10.40 -11.67 11.73
C VAL A 245 -11.42 -12.23 10.75
N VAL A 246 -10.94 -12.96 9.74
CA VAL A 246 -11.74 -13.69 8.76
C VAL A 246 -11.43 -15.17 8.84
N GLN A 247 -12.34 -16.01 8.37
CA GLN A 247 -12.10 -17.44 8.26
C GLN A 247 -11.41 -17.76 6.93
N LEU A 248 -10.61 -18.82 6.93
CA LEU A 248 -10.03 -19.42 5.73
C LEU A 248 -10.30 -20.92 5.80
N ASP A 249 -11.08 -21.43 4.86
CA ASP A 249 -11.30 -22.85 4.67
C ASP A 249 -9.98 -23.54 4.33
N ARG A 250 -9.80 -24.75 4.86
CA ARG A 250 -8.61 -25.57 4.61
C ARG A 250 -9.04 -26.97 4.27
N TRP A 251 -8.33 -27.61 3.35
CA TRP A 251 -8.81 -28.80 2.67
C TRP A 251 -7.83 -29.95 2.79
N ASN A 252 -8.32 -31.10 3.23
CA ASN A 252 -7.54 -32.33 3.31
C ASN A 252 -7.35 -32.94 1.93
N LEU A 253 -6.15 -33.49 1.70
CA LEU A 253 -5.81 -34.31 0.54
C LEU A 253 -5.45 -35.71 1.03
N GLN A 254 -6.35 -36.66 0.83
CA GLN A 254 -6.12 -38.07 1.16
C GLN A 254 -5.82 -38.82 -0.13
N VAL A 255 -4.70 -39.57 -0.14
CA VAL A 255 -4.26 -40.33 -1.32
C VAL A 255 -4.41 -41.81 -1.04
N GLU A 256 -5.24 -42.47 -1.82
CA GLU A 256 -5.42 -43.91 -1.84
C GLU A 256 -4.73 -44.52 -3.06
N ARG A 257 -4.01 -45.62 -2.81
CA ARG A 257 -3.23 -46.29 -3.85
C ARG A 257 -4.14 -46.99 -4.84
N SER A 258 -3.89 -46.77 -6.12
CA SER A 258 -4.43 -47.66 -7.15
C SER A 258 -3.59 -48.95 -7.19
N PRO A 259 -4.20 -50.14 -7.33
CA PRO A 259 -3.47 -51.43 -7.42
C PRO A 259 -2.70 -51.63 -8.74
N ALA A 260 -2.61 -50.62 -9.60
CA ALA A 260 -1.94 -50.70 -10.90
C ALA A 260 -0.40 -50.69 -10.80
N GLN A 261 0.25 -51.21 -11.84
CA GLN A 261 1.69 -51.48 -11.98
C GLN A 261 2.62 -50.30 -11.62
N PRO A 262 3.91 -50.58 -11.28
CA PRO A 262 4.86 -49.56 -10.86
C PRO A 262 5.22 -48.62 -12.03
N GLU A 263 4.48 -47.53 -12.18
CA GLU A 263 4.92 -46.37 -12.97
C GLU A 263 5.91 -45.51 -12.17
N GLU A 264 6.83 -44.85 -12.86
CA GLU A 264 7.72 -43.84 -12.27
C GLU A 264 6.88 -42.68 -11.70
N GLY A 265 6.85 -42.52 -10.38
CA GLY A 265 6.10 -41.46 -9.69
C GLY A 265 6.08 -41.64 -8.18
N THR A 266 5.90 -40.53 -7.44
CA THR A 266 5.70 -40.60 -5.98
C THR A 266 4.29 -41.10 -5.68
N GLN A 267 4.17 -41.89 -4.62
CA GLN A 267 2.89 -42.35 -4.07
C GLN A 267 2.35 -41.42 -2.96
N LYS A 268 3.06 -40.33 -2.66
CA LYS A 268 2.71 -39.36 -1.63
C LYS A 268 2.80 -37.95 -2.19
N LEU A 269 1.81 -37.14 -1.85
CA LEU A 269 1.83 -35.71 -2.09
C LEU A 269 2.84 -35.02 -1.14
N PRO A 270 3.40 -33.88 -1.55
CA PRO A 270 4.29 -33.08 -0.70
C PRO A 270 3.55 -32.52 0.52
N LEU A 271 2.26 -32.20 0.35
CA LEU A 271 1.38 -31.69 1.39
C LEU A 271 0.08 -32.51 1.41
N ASN A 272 -0.45 -32.75 2.62
CA ASN A 272 -1.75 -33.41 2.83
C ASN A 272 -2.88 -32.41 3.12
N VAL A 273 -2.59 -31.11 3.07
CA VAL A 273 -3.53 -30.02 3.25
C VAL A 273 -3.17 -28.90 2.28
N PHE A 274 -4.18 -28.24 1.72
CA PHE A 274 -3.99 -27.00 0.98
C PHE A 274 -4.89 -25.88 1.52
N ASN A 275 -4.42 -24.66 1.35
CA ASN A 275 -5.03 -23.42 1.83
C ASN A 275 -5.39 -22.50 0.65
N ASN A 276 -4.70 -22.62 -0.48
CA ASN A 276 -4.93 -21.77 -1.65
C ASN A 276 -5.56 -22.57 -2.78
N TYR A 277 -4.83 -23.56 -3.31
CA TYR A 277 -5.30 -24.35 -4.44
C TYR A 277 -4.48 -25.63 -4.66
N PHE A 278 -5.14 -26.61 -5.27
CA PHE A 278 -4.55 -27.85 -5.77
C PHE A 278 -4.78 -27.92 -7.28
N SER A 279 -3.75 -28.24 -8.07
CA SER A 279 -3.91 -28.34 -9.52
C SER A 279 -3.17 -29.52 -10.14
N LEU A 280 -3.63 -29.93 -11.32
CA LEU A 280 -3.04 -30.99 -12.12
C LEU A 280 -2.98 -30.59 -13.59
N GLY A 281 -1.98 -31.13 -14.29
CA GLY A 281 -1.76 -30.86 -15.71
C GLY A 281 -0.76 -29.72 -15.94
N PHE A 282 -1.05 -28.86 -16.91
CA PHE A 282 -0.11 -27.85 -17.42
C PHE A 282 0.47 -26.96 -16.31
N ASP A 283 -0.35 -26.41 -15.41
CA ASP A 283 0.10 -25.54 -14.32
C ASP A 283 1.07 -26.25 -13.36
N ALA A 284 0.72 -27.47 -12.96
CA ALA A 284 1.55 -28.29 -12.10
C ALA A 284 2.87 -28.69 -12.78
N HIS A 285 2.85 -28.89 -14.10
CA HIS A 285 4.05 -29.20 -14.87
C HIS A 285 5.04 -28.01 -14.90
N VAL A 286 4.55 -26.81 -15.21
CA VAL A 286 5.37 -25.58 -15.17
C VAL A 286 5.89 -25.32 -13.75
N THR A 287 5.06 -25.56 -12.74
CA THR A 287 5.47 -25.45 -11.33
C THR A 287 6.57 -26.45 -10.98
N LEU A 288 6.48 -27.69 -11.48
CA LEU A 288 7.51 -28.72 -11.30
C LEU A 288 8.84 -28.34 -11.96
N GLU A 289 8.81 -27.87 -13.21
CA GLU A 289 10.02 -27.44 -13.92
C GLU A 289 10.69 -26.24 -13.23
N PHE A 290 9.88 -25.28 -12.76
CA PHE A 290 10.39 -24.17 -11.94
C PHE A 290 11.06 -24.67 -10.67
N HIS A 291 10.46 -25.64 -9.98
CA HIS A 291 11.01 -26.21 -8.74
C HIS A 291 12.34 -26.91 -8.98
N GLU A 292 12.38 -27.83 -9.97
CA GLU A 292 13.60 -28.57 -10.35
C GLU A 292 14.72 -27.59 -10.78
N SER A 293 14.38 -26.55 -11.55
CA SER A 293 15.32 -25.51 -11.97
C SER A 293 15.85 -24.69 -10.80
N ARG A 294 14.98 -24.37 -9.83
CA ARG A 294 15.32 -23.62 -8.62
C ARG A 294 16.23 -24.42 -7.69
N GLU A 295 15.99 -25.71 -7.55
CA GLU A 295 16.84 -26.62 -6.78
C GLU A 295 18.21 -26.81 -7.44
N ALA A 296 18.25 -26.90 -8.77
CA ALA A 296 19.50 -27.02 -9.51
C ALA A 296 20.34 -25.74 -9.49
N ASN A 297 19.71 -24.55 -9.48
CA ASN A 297 20.42 -23.27 -9.56
C ASN A 297 19.88 -22.17 -8.62
N PRO A 298 19.98 -22.30 -7.28
CA PRO A 298 19.34 -21.38 -6.34
C PRO A 298 19.69 -19.89 -6.54
N GLU A 299 20.94 -19.59 -6.91
CA GLU A 299 21.46 -18.23 -7.15
C GLU A 299 20.72 -17.50 -8.29
N LYS A 300 20.14 -18.23 -9.25
CA LYS A 300 19.37 -17.63 -10.36
C LYS A 300 17.97 -17.18 -9.95
N PHE A 301 17.47 -17.64 -8.80
CA PHE A 301 16.09 -17.43 -8.34
C PHE A 301 15.97 -16.53 -7.10
N ASN A 302 17.00 -15.73 -6.83
CA ASN A 302 17.07 -14.78 -5.71
C ASN A 302 16.23 -13.50 -5.93
N SER A 303 15.58 -13.33 -7.08
CA SER A 303 14.80 -12.14 -7.42
C SER A 303 13.37 -12.50 -7.81
N ARG A 304 12.40 -11.82 -7.19
CA ARG A 304 10.97 -11.96 -7.53
C ARG A 304 10.70 -11.67 -9.01
N PHE A 305 11.37 -10.67 -9.58
CA PHE A 305 11.21 -10.32 -10.99
C PHE A 305 11.70 -11.45 -11.91
N ARG A 306 12.89 -11.99 -11.64
CA ARG A 306 13.44 -13.12 -12.39
C ARG A 306 12.59 -14.37 -12.28
N ASN A 307 12.06 -14.64 -11.07
CA ASN A 307 11.18 -15.77 -10.83
C ASN A 307 9.89 -15.63 -11.66
N LYS A 308 9.27 -14.44 -11.70
CA LYS A 308 8.09 -14.18 -12.54
C LYS A 308 8.40 -14.34 -14.03
N MET A 309 9.56 -13.85 -14.49
CA MET A 309 9.99 -14.00 -15.89
C MET A 309 10.22 -15.46 -16.27
N PHE A 310 10.72 -16.29 -15.36
CA PHE A 310 10.82 -17.73 -15.59
C PHE A 310 9.44 -18.34 -15.81
N TYR A 311 8.48 -18.09 -14.92
CA TYR A 311 7.13 -18.62 -15.08
C TYR A 311 6.49 -18.21 -16.40
N ALA A 312 6.68 -16.95 -16.82
CA ALA A 312 6.21 -16.47 -18.12
C ALA A 312 6.90 -17.21 -19.30
N GLY A 313 8.22 -17.40 -19.22
CA GLY A 313 9.01 -18.07 -20.25
C GLY A 313 8.74 -19.58 -20.35
N ALA A 314 8.65 -20.28 -19.21
CA ALA A 314 8.33 -21.70 -19.14
C ALA A 314 6.91 -21.98 -19.65
N ALA A 315 5.93 -21.16 -19.24
CA ALA A 315 4.58 -21.25 -19.79
C ALA A 315 4.55 -21.07 -21.32
N PHE A 316 5.39 -20.18 -21.88
CA PHE A 316 5.49 -19.99 -23.33
C PHE A 316 6.23 -21.14 -24.05
N SER A 317 7.30 -21.66 -23.45
CA SER A 317 8.06 -22.82 -23.96
C SER A 317 7.20 -24.08 -24.04
N ASP A 318 6.51 -24.41 -22.95
CA ASP A 318 5.67 -25.60 -22.87
C ASP A 318 4.38 -25.48 -23.70
N PHE A 319 3.89 -24.25 -23.90
CA PHE A 319 2.82 -23.98 -24.87
C PHE A 319 3.21 -24.47 -26.28
N LEU A 320 4.50 -24.38 -26.64
CA LEU A 320 5.02 -24.92 -27.90
C LEU A 320 5.26 -26.44 -27.84
N GLN A 321 5.67 -27.00 -26.70
CA GLN A 321 6.05 -28.41 -26.56
C GLN A 321 4.88 -29.39 -26.33
N ARG A 322 3.64 -28.93 -26.13
CA ARG A 322 2.40 -29.76 -26.16
C ARG A 322 2.36 -30.95 -25.17
N SER A 323 3.15 -30.94 -24.11
CA SER A 323 3.41 -32.08 -23.20
C SER A 323 2.20 -32.56 -22.38
N SER A 324 1.07 -31.82 -22.33
CA SER A 324 -0.12 -32.13 -21.53
C SER A 324 -1.42 -32.38 -22.33
N ARG A 325 -1.33 -32.69 -23.63
CA ARG A 325 -2.51 -32.80 -24.52
C ARG A 325 -3.54 -33.86 -24.14
N ASP A 326 -3.17 -34.86 -23.35
CA ASP A 326 -4.02 -35.99 -23.02
C ASP A 326 -4.48 -36.04 -21.55
N LEU A 327 -4.34 -34.94 -20.78
CA LEU A 327 -4.77 -34.93 -19.36
C LEU A 327 -6.20 -35.47 -19.19
N SER A 328 -7.13 -34.95 -20.00
CA SER A 328 -8.55 -35.30 -19.92
C SER A 328 -8.86 -36.79 -20.11
N LYS A 329 -7.99 -37.55 -20.78
CA LYS A 329 -8.16 -39.00 -20.99
C LYS A 329 -7.75 -39.85 -19.79
N HIS A 330 -6.96 -39.29 -18.88
CA HIS A 330 -6.31 -40.03 -17.79
C HIS A 330 -6.81 -39.62 -16.41
N VAL A 331 -7.92 -38.88 -16.34
CA VAL A 331 -8.51 -38.40 -15.10
C VAL A 331 -10.00 -38.71 -15.06
N ARG A 332 -10.49 -39.05 -13.87
CA ARG A 332 -11.91 -39.08 -13.53
C ARG A 332 -12.13 -38.13 -12.37
N VAL A 333 -13.10 -37.22 -12.50
CA VAL A 333 -13.39 -36.21 -11.47
C VAL A 333 -14.87 -36.29 -11.10
N VAL A 334 -15.14 -36.56 -9.83
CA VAL A 334 -16.48 -36.59 -9.25
C VAL A 334 -16.55 -35.54 -8.16
N CYS A 335 -17.53 -34.63 -8.25
CA CYS A 335 -17.74 -33.54 -7.32
C CYS A 335 -19.15 -33.64 -6.72
N ASP A 336 -19.26 -33.77 -5.40
CA ASP A 336 -20.54 -33.98 -4.68
C ASP A 336 -21.44 -35.07 -5.31
N GLY A 337 -20.82 -36.14 -5.84
CA GLY A 337 -21.51 -37.23 -6.53
C GLY A 337 -21.78 -37.01 -8.03
N THR A 338 -21.56 -35.81 -8.55
CA THR A 338 -21.68 -35.48 -9.98
C THR A 338 -20.39 -35.83 -10.72
N ASP A 339 -20.48 -36.69 -11.73
CA ASP A 339 -19.32 -37.04 -12.58
C ASP A 339 -19.06 -35.97 -13.65
N LEU A 340 -17.95 -35.25 -13.53
CA LEU A 340 -17.51 -34.19 -14.44
C LEU A 340 -16.64 -34.70 -15.59
N THR A 341 -16.27 -35.98 -15.55
CA THR A 341 -15.37 -36.61 -16.52
C THR A 341 -15.83 -36.43 -17.98
N PRO A 342 -17.13 -36.57 -18.33
CA PRO A 342 -17.59 -36.34 -19.70
C PRO A 342 -17.31 -34.90 -20.18
N LYS A 343 -17.61 -33.89 -19.35
CA LYS A 343 -17.36 -32.47 -19.68
C LYS A 343 -15.86 -32.20 -19.84
N ILE A 344 -15.03 -32.78 -18.98
CA ILE A 344 -13.57 -32.65 -19.04
C ILE A 344 -12.99 -33.26 -20.33
N GLN A 345 -13.51 -34.42 -20.75
CA GLN A 345 -13.09 -35.10 -21.98
C GLN A 345 -13.55 -34.36 -23.24
N GLU A 346 -14.80 -33.89 -23.26
CA GLU A 346 -15.38 -33.14 -24.37
C GLU A 346 -14.63 -31.84 -24.63
N GLN A 347 -14.41 -31.03 -23.59
CA GLN A 347 -13.72 -29.75 -23.70
C GLN A 347 -12.19 -29.87 -23.74
N LYS A 348 -11.66 -31.07 -23.50
CA LYS A 348 -10.22 -31.41 -23.56
C LYS A 348 -9.36 -30.49 -22.70
N PHE A 349 -9.74 -30.25 -21.45
CA PHE A 349 -8.93 -29.41 -20.56
C PHE A 349 -7.51 -29.96 -20.38
N GLN A 350 -6.52 -29.07 -20.40
CA GLN A 350 -5.11 -29.40 -20.16
C GLN A 350 -4.66 -29.03 -18.74
N CYS A 351 -5.49 -28.32 -17.99
CA CYS A 351 -5.26 -28.03 -16.59
C CYS A 351 -6.60 -28.03 -15.86
N ILE A 352 -6.63 -28.65 -14.69
CA ILE A 352 -7.78 -28.62 -13.77
C ILE A 352 -7.26 -28.04 -12.46
N VAL A 353 -7.99 -27.08 -11.92
CA VAL A 353 -7.62 -26.37 -10.68
C VAL A 353 -8.78 -26.46 -9.71
N PHE A 354 -8.46 -26.85 -8.48
CA PHE A 354 -9.33 -26.83 -7.31
C PHE A 354 -8.91 -25.63 -6.46
N LEU A 355 -9.73 -24.58 -6.45
CA LEU A 355 -9.45 -23.31 -5.81
C LEU A 355 -10.22 -23.17 -4.50
N ASN A 356 -9.52 -22.67 -3.49
CA ASN A 356 -10.11 -22.25 -2.22
C ASN A 356 -10.07 -20.73 -2.05
N ILE A 357 -9.16 -20.03 -2.74
CA ILE A 357 -9.05 -18.57 -2.69
C ILE A 357 -9.31 -17.94 -4.06
N PRO A 358 -9.82 -16.69 -4.11
CA PRO A 358 -10.10 -16.00 -5.37
C PRO A 358 -8.88 -15.65 -6.22
N ARG A 359 -7.69 -15.63 -5.63
CA ARG A 359 -6.46 -15.19 -6.29
C ARG A 359 -5.64 -16.39 -6.72
N TYR A 360 -5.20 -16.37 -7.97
CA TYR A 360 -4.39 -17.42 -8.57
C TYR A 360 -3.33 -16.78 -9.48
N CYS A 361 -2.24 -17.51 -9.75
CA CYS A 361 -1.22 -17.13 -10.73
C CYS A 361 -0.82 -15.63 -10.67
N ALA A 362 -0.33 -15.19 -9.51
CA ALA A 362 0.10 -13.82 -9.24
C ALA A 362 -1.02 -12.76 -9.17
N GLY A 363 -2.25 -13.17 -8.88
CA GLY A 363 -3.37 -12.30 -8.52
C GLY A 363 -4.52 -12.25 -9.53
N THR A 364 -4.50 -13.09 -10.57
CA THR A 364 -5.62 -13.27 -11.50
C THR A 364 -6.83 -13.88 -10.76
N MET A 365 -8.03 -13.73 -11.34
CA MET A 365 -9.28 -14.20 -10.76
C MET A 365 -9.92 -15.25 -11.69
N PRO A 366 -9.47 -16.51 -11.61
CA PRO A 366 -9.81 -17.54 -12.58
C PRO A 366 -11.28 -17.94 -12.58
N TRP A 367 -12.02 -17.73 -11.48
CA TRP A 367 -13.46 -17.98 -11.40
C TRP A 367 -14.29 -16.93 -12.15
N GLY A 368 -13.75 -15.72 -12.33
CA GLY A 368 -14.44 -14.60 -12.96
C GLY A 368 -15.61 -14.04 -12.14
N ASN A 369 -16.39 -13.15 -12.76
CA ASN A 369 -17.58 -12.56 -12.16
C ASN A 369 -18.82 -13.42 -12.47
N THR A 370 -19.64 -13.72 -11.46
CA THR A 370 -20.85 -14.55 -11.62
C THR A 370 -22.05 -13.81 -12.21
N GLY A 371 -21.90 -12.53 -12.57
CA GLY A 371 -23.00 -11.68 -13.06
C GLY A 371 -23.72 -12.19 -14.31
N ASP A 372 -23.04 -12.96 -15.16
CA ASP A 372 -23.57 -13.39 -16.46
C ASP A 372 -24.18 -14.79 -16.46
N HIS A 373 -23.98 -15.60 -15.41
CA HIS A 373 -24.48 -16.98 -15.33
C HIS A 373 -24.96 -17.32 -13.91
N ARG A 374 -26.25 -17.69 -13.78
CA ARG A 374 -26.92 -17.96 -12.49
C ARG A 374 -26.61 -19.34 -11.88
N ASP A 375 -25.78 -20.14 -12.53
CA ASP A 375 -25.56 -21.53 -12.12
C ASP A 375 -24.56 -21.66 -10.95
N PHE A 376 -23.84 -20.59 -10.62
CA PHE A 376 -22.77 -20.59 -9.60
C PHE A 376 -22.81 -19.35 -8.72
N GLU A 377 -22.49 -19.53 -7.44
CA GLU A 377 -22.34 -18.44 -6.47
C GLU A 377 -20.98 -17.74 -6.60
N PRO A 378 -20.86 -16.48 -6.12
CA PRO A 378 -19.56 -15.80 -6.03
C PRO A 378 -18.57 -16.61 -5.19
N GLN A 379 -17.33 -16.67 -5.66
CA GLN A 379 -16.26 -17.39 -4.96
C GLN A 379 -15.96 -16.75 -3.60
N ARG A 380 -15.86 -17.60 -2.57
CA ARG A 380 -15.50 -17.22 -1.20
C ARG A 380 -14.44 -18.20 -0.68
N HIS A 381 -13.77 -17.83 0.40
CA HIS A 381 -12.70 -18.63 1.01
C HIS A 381 -13.10 -19.11 2.42
N ASP A 382 -14.39 -19.00 2.74
CA ASP A 382 -14.99 -19.21 4.05
C ASP A 382 -16.45 -19.72 3.97
N ASP A 383 -16.83 -20.34 2.85
CA ASP A 383 -18.16 -20.91 2.60
C ASP A 383 -18.20 -22.45 2.71
N GLY A 384 -17.04 -23.08 2.92
CA GLY A 384 -16.88 -24.52 2.96
C GLY A 384 -17.01 -25.17 1.58
N CYS A 385 -16.75 -24.44 0.50
CA CYS A 385 -16.78 -24.92 -0.87
C CYS A 385 -15.42 -24.76 -1.58
N ILE A 386 -15.17 -25.61 -2.59
CA ILE A 386 -14.07 -25.49 -3.55
C ILE A 386 -14.64 -25.19 -4.93
N GLU A 387 -14.02 -24.25 -5.62
CA GLU A 387 -14.25 -24.01 -7.04
C GLU A 387 -13.41 -24.96 -7.90
N VAL A 388 -14.07 -25.68 -8.79
CA VAL A 388 -13.45 -26.58 -9.77
C VAL A 388 -13.46 -25.90 -11.12
N ILE A 389 -12.27 -25.62 -11.65
CA ILE A 389 -12.08 -24.88 -12.89
C ILE A 389 -11.28 -25.70 -13.90
N GLY A 390 -11.77 -25.74 -15.13
CA GLY A 390 -11.10 -26.32 -16.27
C GLY A 390 -10.41 -25.24 -17.12
N PHE A 391 -9.17 -25.49 -17.52
CA PHE A 391 -8.42 -24.62 -18.42
C PHE A 391 -8.04 -25.34 -19.70
N THR A 392 -8.40 -24.71 -20.80
CA THR A 392 -7.71 -24.89 -22.07
C THR A 392 -6.45 -24.01 -22.11
N LEU A 393 -5.48 -24.34 -22.96
CA LEU A 393 -4.30 -23.49 -23.18
C LEU A 393 -4.67 -22.04 -23.52
N SER A 394 -5.72 -21.83 -24.32
CA SER A 394 -6.21 -20.50 -24.67
C SER A 394 -6.77 -19.75 -23.45
N SER A 395 -7.60 -20.40 -22.64
CA SER A 395 -8.14 -19.77 -21.42
C SER A 395 -7.05 -19.47 -20.39
N LEU A 396 -6.04 -20.33 -20.26
CA LEU A 396 -4.92 -20.12 -19.36
C LEU A 396 -4.05 -18.93 -19.80
N ALA A 397 -3.81 -18.78 -21.11
CA ALA A 397 -3.12 -17.62 -21.67
C ALA A 397 -3.92 -16.32 -21.49
N ALA A 398 -5.25 -16.39 -21.55
CA ALA A 398 -6.13 -15.23 -21.38
C ALA A 398 -6.22 -14.73 -19.92
N LEU A 399 -5.83 -15.53 -18.91
CA LEU A 399 -5.93 -15.14 -17.49
C LEU A 399 -5.22 -13.81 -17.17
N GLN A 400 -4.08 -13.54 -17.80
CA GLN A 400 -3.29 -12.33 -17.51
C GLN A 400 -3.93 -11.05 -18.08
N VAL A 401 -4.87 -11.18 -19.03
CA VAL A 401 -5.62 -10.06 -19.63
C VAL A 401 -7.06 -9.99 -19.15
N GLY A 402 -7.35 -10.58 -17.98
CA GLY A 402 -8.68 -10.57 -17.37
C GLY A 402 -9.61 -11.70 -17.82
N GLY A 403 -9.10 -12.69 -18.56
CA GLY A 403 -9.85 -13.91 -18.86
C GLY A 403 -10.11 -14.76 -17.62
N HIS A 404 -11.02 -15.72 -17.77
CA HIS A 404 -11.39 -16.70 -16.74
C HIS A 404 -11.28 -18.13 -17.28
N GLY A 405 -11.27 -19.10 -16.38
CA GLY A 405 -11.39 -20.52 -16.76
C GLY A 405 -12.85 -20.92 -16.98
N GLU A 406 -13.05 -22.15 -17.44
CA GLU A 406 -14.38 -22.74 -17.50
C GLU A 406 -14.80 -23.21 -16.11
N ARG A 407 -15.94 -22.72 -15.62
CA ARG A 407 -16.51 -23.11 -14.32
C ARG A 407 -17.13 -24.50 -14.45
N LEU A 408 -16.59 -25.47 -13.70
CA LEU A 408 -17.06 -26.86 -13.75
C LEU A 408 -18.01 -27.17 -12.61
N HIS A 409 -17.65 -26.79 -11.39
CA HIS A 409 -18.47 -27.03 -10.20
C HIS A 409 -18.03 -26.15 -9.03
N GLN A 410 -18.92 -25.93 -8.07
CA GLN A 410 -18.59 -25.47 -6.71
C GLN A 410 -19.05 -26.57 -5.74
N CYS A 411 -18.16 -27.17 -4.94
CA CYS A 411 -18.44 -28.44 -4.25
C CYS A 411 -17.74 -28.61 -2.89
N ARG A 412 -18.17 -29.60 -2.09
CA ARG A 412 -17.64 -29.88 -0.74
C ARG A 412 -16.84 -31.16 -0.62
N ASP A 413 -17.08 -32.13 -1.50
CA ASP A 413 -16.32 -33.37 -1.59
C ASP A 413 -15.91 -33.61 -3.05
N VAL A 414 -14.63 -33.92 -3.25
CA VAL A 414 -14.09 -34.28 -4.57
C VAL A 414 -13.42 -35.63 -4.48
N THR A 415 -13.75 -36.51 -5.43
CA THR A 415 -12.99 -37.72 -5.73
C THR A 415 -12.33 -37.58 -7.09
N LEU A 416 -11.00 -37.48 -7.10
CA LEU A 416 -10.17 -37.42 -8.30
C LEU A 416 -9.41 -38.74 -8.46
N THR A 417 -9.63 -39.45 -9.56
CA THR A 417 -8.85 -40.65 -9.89
C THR A 417 -7.93 -40.35 -11.07
N THR A 418 -6.63 -40.65 -10.92
CA THR A 418 -5.65 -40.58 -12.01
C THR A 418 -5.28 -41.99 -12.48
N PHE A 419 -5.19 -42.17 -13.80
CA PHE A 419 -4.89 -43.46 -14.43
C PHE A 419 -3.47 -43.56 -15.00
N LYS A 420 -2.69 -42.48 -14.88
CA LYS A 420 -1.28 -42.37 -15.31
C LYS A 420 -0.53 -41.47 -14.33
N THR A 421 0.80 -41.59 -14.26
CA THR A 421 1.63 -40.59 -13.60
C THR A 421 1.39 -39.20 -14.22
N ILE A 422 0.96 -38.26 -13.39
CA ILE A 422 0.64 -36.88 -13.78
C ILE A 422 1.35 -35.90 -12.83
N ALA A 423 1.80 -34.77 -13.38
CA ALA A 423 2.30 -33.66 -12.56
C ALA A 423 1.11 -33.01 -11.81
N VAL A 424 1.26 -32.90 -10.50
CA VAL A 424 0.31 -32.22 -9.61
C VAL A 424 1.06 -31.24 -8.71
N GLN A 425 0.38 -30.22 -8.19
CA GLN A 425 0.95 -29.31 -7.21
C GLN A 425 -0.06 -28.97 -6.12
N VAL A 426 0.45 -28.76 -4.91
CA VAL A 426 -0.34 -28.39 -3.72
C VAL A 426 0.25 -27.08 -3.16
N ASP A 427 -0.51 -25.98 -3.18
CA ASP A 427 -0.07 -24.66 -2.66
C ASP A 427 1.31 -24.19 -3.18
N GLY A 428 1.66 -24.57 -4.43
CA GLY A 428 2.94 -24.25 -5.07
C GLY A 428 4.05 -25.29 -4.88
N GLU A 429 3.79 -26.41 -4.19
CA GLU A 429 4.71 -27.53 -4.01
C GLU A 429 4.36 -28.66 -5.01
N PRO A 430 5.17 -28.88 -6.06
CA PRO A 430 4.86 -29.83 -7.14
C PRO A 430 5.41 -31.24 -6.89
N CYS A 431 4.78 -32.25 -7.50
CA CYS A 431 5.34 -33.60 -7.59
C CYS A 431 4.76 -34.38 -8.80
N ARG A 432 5.45 -35.45 -9.21
CA ARG A 432 4.91 -36.44 -10.17
C ARG A 432 4.13 -37.52 -9.42
N LEU A 433 2.81 -37.46 -9.43
CA LEU A 433 1.96 -38.38 -8.69
C LEU A 433 1.66 -39.62 -9.54
N ALA A 434 2.01 -40.81 -9.03
CA ALA A 434 1.65 -42.09 -9.63
C ALA A 434 0.12 -42.30 -9.64
N PRO A 435 -0.44 -43.20 -10.48
CA PRO A 435 -1.88 -43.47 -10.55
C PRO A 435 -2.51 -43.69 -9.16
N SER A 436 -3.42 -42.80 -8.77
CA SER A 436 -3.97 -42.73 -7.41
C SER A 436 -5.40 -42.24 -7.41
N THR A 437 -6.15 -42.56 -6.35
CA THR A 437 -7.43 -41.90 -6.04
C THR A 437 -7.19 -40.90 -4.92
N LEU A 438 -7.54 -39.64 -5.17
CA LEU A 438 -7.45 -38.55 -4.23
C LEU A 438 -8.84 -38.17 -3.75
N ARG A 439 -8.97 -37.99 -2.44
CA ARG A 439 -10.17 -37.44 -1.84
C ARG A 439 -9.87 -36.07 -1.24
N ILE A 440 -10.63 -35.07 -1.68
CA ILE A 440 -10.59 -33.70 -1.17
C ILE A 440 -11.83 -33.47 -0.31
N SER A 441 -11.62 -33.01 0.91
CA SER A 441 -12.69 -32.74 1.87
C SER A 441 -12.30 -31.59 2.80
N LEU A 442 -13.30 -30.86 3.29
CA LEU A 442 -13.07 -29.77 4.25
C LEU A 442 -12.39 -30.31 5.52
N ARG A 443 -11.30 -29.69 5.92
CA ARG A 443 -10.53 -30.04 7.12
C ARG A 443 -11.01 -29.24 8.33
N ASN A 444 -10.82 -27.93 8.26
CA ASN A 444 -11.17 -26.95 9.29
C ASN A 444 -11.16 -25.54 8.69
N GLN A 445 -11.49 -24.55 9.52
CA GLN A 445 -11.32 -23.14 9.21
C GLN A 445 -10.21 -22.55 10.08
N ALA A 446 -9.32 -21.78 9.46
CA ALA A 446 -8.29 -21.03 10.16
C ALA A 446 -8.67 -19.56 10.31
N ASN A 447 -8.35 -19.01 11.48
CA ASN A 447 -8.46 -17.57 11.72
C ASN A 447 -7.33 -16.84 10.99
N MET A 448 -7.67 -15.95 10.07
CA MET A 448 -6.73 -15.11 9.34
C MET A 448 -6.97 -13.63 9.67
N VAL A 449 -5.93 -12.82 9.64
CA VAL A 449 -6.07 -11.37 9.74
C VAL A 449 -6.17 -10.79 8.33
N GLN A 450 -7.32 -10.20 8.00
CA GLN A 450 -7.48 -9.42 6.79
C GLN A 450 -7.06 -7.98 7.08
N LYS A 451 -6.22 -7.42 6.21
CA LYS A 451 -5.83 -6.01 6.31
C LYS A 451 -7.07 -5.16 6.03
N SER A 452 -7.47 -4.37 7.02
CA SER A 452 -8.59 -3.44 6.87
C SER A 452 -8.30 -2.50 5.70
N LYS A 453 -9.27 -2.33 4.80
CA LYS A 453 -9.23 -1.32 3.74
C LYS A 453 -9.39 0.11 4.29
N ARG A 454 -9.00 0.37 5.55
CA ARG A 454 -9.37 1.58 6.30
C ARG A 454 -8.72 2.83 5.71
N ARG A 455 -9.59 3.80 5.39
CA ARG A 455 -9.37 5.24 5.28
C ARG A 455 -8.21 5.72 6.13
N THR A 456 -7.29 6.44 5.51
CA THR A 456 -6.28 7.25 6.17
C THR A 456 -6.96 8.39 6.93
N SER A 457 -7.49 8.15 8.14
CA SER A 457 -7.74 9.19 9.15
C SER A 457 -8.06 8.58 10.53
N VAL A 458 -7.63 9.33 11.55
CA VAL A 458 -7.63 9.12 13.01
C VAL A 458 -8.99 8.63 13.57
N PRO A 459 -9.02 7.84 14.67
CA PRO A 459 -10.27 7.33 15.24
C PRO A 459 -11.07 8.46 15.90
N LEU A 460 -12.26 8.74 15.36
CA LEU A 460 -13.36 9.34 16.11
C LEU A 460 -14.28 8.22 16.58
N LEU A 461 -14.61 8.26 17.86
CA LEU A 461 -15.61 7.41 18.49
C LEU A 461 -16.93 7.46 17.72
N ASN A 462 -17.50 6.26 17.55
CA ASN A 462 -18.88 5.89 17.16
C ASN A 462 -18.95 5.12 15.85
N ASP A 463 -19.14 3.81 16.00
CA ASP A 463 -19.78 2.94 15.00
C ASP A 463 -21.28 3.29 15.02
N PRO A 464 -21.81 3.75 13.88
CA PRO A 464 -22.55 2.83 13.02
C PRO A 464 -22.05 2.96 11.58
N HIS A 465 -21.77 1.85 10.90
CA HIS A 465 -22.24 1.52 9.54
C HIS A 465 -21.42 0.36 8.97
N ALA A 466 -22.03 -0.83 8.95
CA ALA A 466 -21.66 -1.93 8.06
C ALA A 466 -21.72 -1.45 6.61
N VAL A 467 -20.79 -1.91 5.77
CA VAL A 467 -20.79 -1.61 4.32
C VAL A 467 -22.11 -2.12 3.72
N PRO A 468 -22.92 -1.26 3.07
CA PRO A 468 -24.18 -1.68 2.48
C PRO A 468 -23.95 -2.70 1.36
N GLU A 469 -24.71 -3.80 1.37
CA GLU A 469 -24.69 -4.85 0.34
C GLU A 469 -24.95 -4.28 -1.08
N ARG A 470 -25.68 -3.15 -1.16
CA ARG A 470 -25.90 -2.36 -2.38
C ARG A 470 -25.82 -0.87 -2.06
N LEU A 471 -25.09 -0.13 -2.86
CA LEU A 471 -24.95 1.32 -2.79
C LEU A 471 -25.90 1.98 -3.79
N ARG A 472 -26.71 2.92 -3.29
CA ARG A 472 -27.57 3.76 -4.11
C ARG A 472 -26.88 5.10 -4.30
N LEU A 473 -26.34 5.34 -5.48
CA LEU A 473 -25.47 6.48 -5.76
C LEU A 473 -26.19 7.47 -6.65
N ARG A 474 -26.23 8.74 -6.23
CA ARG A 474 -26.62 9.84 -7.10
C ARG A 474 -25.44 10.22 -7.99
N VAL A 475 -25.64 10.27 -9.30
CA VAL A 475 -24.61 10.64 -10.28
C VAL A 475 -24.73 12.13 -10.57
N ASN A 476 -23.75 12.91 -10.12
CA ASN A 476 -23.69 14.35 -10.28
C ASN A 476 -22.70 14.71 -11.40
N ARG A 477 -23.17 15.45 -12.40
CA ARG A 477 -22.33 15.95 -13.50
C ARG A 477 -21.64 17.25 -13.09
N ILE A 478 -20.36 17.37 -13.38
CA ILE A 478 -19.59 18.60 -13.28
C ILE A 478 -19.10 18.94 -14.69
N SER A 479 -19.34 20.17 -15.14
CA SER A 479 -18.80 20.63 -16.42
C SER A 479 -17.30 20.88 -16.31
N LEU A 480 -16.54 20.65 -17.38
CA LEU A 480 -15.12 21.00 -17.41
C LEU A 480 -14.87 22.48 -17.08
N GLN A 481 -15.78 23.36 -17.50
CA GLN A 481 -15.70 24.78 -17.21
C GLN A 481 -15.81 25.08 -15.70
N ASP A 482 -16.73 24.41 -14.99
CA ASP A 482 -16.87 24.57 -13.54
C ASP A 482 -15.70 23.94 -12.79
N TYR A 483 -15.28 22.75 -13.24
CA TYR A 483 -14.15 22.00 -12.67
C TYR A 483 -12.86 22.84 -12.70
N ASP A 484 -12.56 23.48 -13.83
CA ASP A 484 -11.39 24.34 -13.98
C ASP A 484 -11.58 25.70 -13.28
N ARG A 485 -12.78 26.30 -13.37
CA ARG A 485 -13.10 27.59 -12.74
C ARG A 485 -12.95 27.53 -11.22
N LEU A 486 -13.41 26.45 -10.60
CA LEU A 486 -13.35 26.23 -9.16
C LEU A 486 -12.05 25.54 -8.72
N GLN A 487 -11.06 25.40 -9.60
CA GLN A 487 -9.73 24.85 -9.29
C GLN A 487 -9.79 23.49 -8.59
N PHE A 488 -10.75 22.66 -9.00
CA PHE A 488 -10.96 21.32 -8.45
C PHE A 488 -11.37 21.29 -6.97
N ASP A 489 -11.70 22.44 -6.36
CA ASP A 489 -12.11 22.53 -4.97
C ASP A 489 -13.39 21.73 -4.73
N ARG A 490 -13.30 20.77 -3.81
CA ARG A 490 -14.36 19.78 -3.61
C ARG A 490 -15.64 20.40 -3.04
N GLU A 491 -15.53 21.31 -2.07
CA GLU A 491 -16.70 21.88 -1.38
C GLU A 491 -17.45 22.81 -2.32
N ARG A 492 -16.75 23.64 -3.08
CA ARG A 492 -17.37 24.55 -4.04
C ARG A 492 -18.02 23.85 -5.22
N LEU A 493 -17.36 22.82 -5.75
CA LEU A 493 -17.91 22.04 -6.85
C LEU A 493 -19.16 21.29 -6.40
N ARG A 494 -19.16 20.80 -5.16
CA ARG A 494 -20.34 20.21 -4.53
C ARG A 494 -21.45 21.25 -4.32
N ASP A 495 -21.14 22.44 -3.82
CA ASP A 495 -22.11 23.53 -3.60
C ASP A 495 -22.75 24.00 -4.90
N ILE A 496 -21.98 24.10 -5.99
CA ILE A 496 -22.53 24.41 -7.32
C ILE A 496 -23.42 23.27 -7.82
N CYS A 497 -23.02 22.02 -7.64
CA CYS A 497 -23.86 20.88 -7.98
C CYS A 497 -25.17 20.88 -7.17
N GLU A 498 -25.11 21.12 -5.85
CA GLU A 498 -26.29 21.18 -4.97
C GLU A 498 -27.19 22.37 -5.33
N PHE A 499 -26.63 23.55 -5.56
CA PHE A 499 -27.36 24.73 -6.02
C PHE A 499 -28.04 24.50 -7.37
N HIS A 500 -27.35 23.91 -8.34
CA HIS A 500 -27.93 23.61 -9.65
C HIS A 500 -29.00 22.50 -9.59
N VAL A 501 -28.82 21.48 -8.74
CA VAL A 501 -29.84 20.44 -8.51
C VAL A 501 -31.09 21.04 -7.85
N GLN A 502 -30.93 21.97 -6.92
CA GLN A 502 -32.04 22.55 -6.15
C GLN A 502 -32.80 23.66 -6.90
N TYR A 503 -32.13 24.44 -7.75
CA TYR A 503 -32.72 25.63 -8.38
C TYR A 503 -32.84 25.56 -9.92
N ILE A 504 -32.12 24.65 -10.58
CA ILE A 504 -32.07 24.58 -12.06
C ILE A 504 -32.50 23.20 -12.60
N GLY A 505 -32.44 22.14 -11.77
CA GLY A 505 -33.04 20.82 -12.05
C GLY A 505 -32.36 19.98 -13.14
N THR A 506 -31.15 20.33 -13.59
CA THR A 506 -30.60 19.86 -14.89
C THR A 506 -29.24 19.14 -14.83
N ILE A 507 -28.71 18.77 -13.65
CA ILE A 507 -27.31 18.30 -13.53
C ILE A 507 -27.12 16.89 -12.93
N ALA A 508 -28.12 16.33 -12.23
CA ALA A 508 -28.04 14.93 -11.81
C ALA A 508 -28.36 14.02 -13.01
N VAL A 509 -27.41 13.15 -13.39
CA VAL A 509 -27.59 12.19 -14.50
C VAL A 509 -28.58 11.09 -14.14
N GLY A 510 -28.67 10.75 -12.86
CA GLY A 510 -29.62 9.76 -12.36
C GLY A 510 -29.15 9.10 -11.08
N ILE A 511 -29.80 7.99 -10.71
CA ILE A 511 -29.43 7.17 -9.56
C ILE A 511 -29.04 5.79 -10.09
N VAL A 512 -27.81 5.37 -9.81
CA VAL A 512 -27.36 3.98 -10.05
C VAL A 512 -27.40 3.20 -8.75
N VAL A 513 -27.78 1.92 -8.84
CA VAL A 513 -27.70 0.99 -7.70
C VAL A 513 -26.66 -0.07 -8.03
N VAL A 514 -25.50 0.05 -7.40
CA VAL A 514 -24.34 -0.84 -7.63
C VAL A 514 -24.01 -1.63 -6.36
N ARG A 515 -23.24 -2.70 -6.47
CA ARG A 515 -22.77 -3.43 -5.28
C ARG A 515 -21.66 -2.64 -4.57
N GLY A 516 -21.48 -2.84 -3.27
CA GLY A 516 -20.44 -2.16 -2.48
C GLY A 516 -19.00 -2.48 -2.91
N ASP A 517 -18.81 -3.59 -3.64
CA ASP A 517 -17.56 -4.06 -4.24
C ASP A 517 -17.45 -3.76 -5.75
N CYS A 518 -18.31 -2.92 -6.32
CA CYS A 518 -18.27 -2.58 -7.74
C CYS A 518 -17.04 -1.70 -8.08
N ASP A 519 -16.28 -2.07 -9.11
CA ASP A 519 -15.25 -1.22 -9.71
C ASP A 519 -15.86 -0.11 -10.60
N LEU A 520 -15.06 0.91 -10.92
CA LEU A 520 -15.52 2.07 -11.70
C LEU A 520 -15.81 1.74 -13.17
N GLU A 521 -15.08 0.79 -13.76
CA GLU A 521 -15.32 0.33 -15.13
C GLU A 521 -16.70 -0.31 -15.26
N THR A 522 -17.08 -1.15 -14.30
CA THR A 522 -18.40 -1.76 -14.21
C THR A 522 -19.46 -0.71 -13.86
N CYS A 523 -19.18 0.22 -12.93
CA CYS A 523 -20.09 1.31 -12.58
C CYS A 523 -20.42 2.21 -13.78
N ARG A 524 -19.44 2.49 -14.64
CA ARG A 524 -19.61 3.23 -15.90
C ARG A 524 -20.64 2.58 -16.80
N LEU A 525 -20.66 1.25 -16.94
CA LEU A 525 -21.68 0.54 -17.73
C LEU A 525 -23.10 0.77 -17.20
N TYR A 526 -23.28 0.93 -15.88
CA TYR A 526 -24.58 1.27 -15.31
C TYR A 526 -24.98 2.72 -15.60
N ILE A 527 -24.02 3.65 -15.53
CA ILE A 527 -24.25 5.07 -15.85
C ILE A 527 -24.57 5.24 -17.34
N ASP A 528 -23.86 4.54 -18.23
CA ASP A 528 -24.09 4.61 -19.68
C ASP A 528 -25.47 4.02 -20.04
N ARG A 529 -25.90 2.91 -19.40
CA ARG A 529 -27.26 2.36 -19.58
C ARG A 529 -28.38 3.30 -19.12
N LEU A 530 -28.17 4.08 -18.05
CA LEU A 530 -29.13 5.11 -17.63
C LEU A 530 -29.41 6.12 -18.75
N GLN A 531 -28.42 6.39 -19.62
CA GLN A 531 -28.58 7.32 -20.75
C GLN A 531 -29.32 6.69 -21.94
N GLU A 532 -29.32 5.36 -22.05
CA GLU A 532 -30.01 4.64 -23.12
C GLU A 532 -31.50 4.45 -22.82
N ASP A 533 -31.86 4.24 -21.54
CA ASP A 533 -33.26 4.07 -21.11
C ASP A 533 -34.08 5.37 -21.17
N GLU A 534 -33.48 6.55 -20.96
CA GLU A 534 -34.15 7.84 -21.16
C GLU A 534 -34.59 8.10 -22.61
N CYS A 535 -33.93 7.47 -23.60
CA CYS A 535 -34.30 7.63 -25.02
C CYS A 535 -35.56 6.84 -25.44
N ARG A 536 -36.08 5.93 -24.60
CA ARG A 536 -37.28 5.13 -24.92
C ARG A 536 -38.60 5.72 -24.41
N GLY A 537 -38.56 6.85 -23.69
CA GLY A 537 -39.74 7.60 -23.21
C GLY A 537 -40.08 8.83 -24.06
N LEU A 538 -41.34 9.29 -24.00
CA LEU A 538 -41.86 10.47 -24.72
C LEU A 538 -40.95 11.71 -24.56
N PRO A 539 -40.68 12.49 -25.64
CA PRO A 539 -39.68 13.54 -25.60
C PRO A 539 -40.19 14.79 -24.87
N ARG A 540 -39.51 15.19 -23.78
CA ARG A 540 -39.60 16.54 -23.20
C ARG A 540 -38.65 17.49 -23.96
N PRO A 541 -39.04 18.75 -24.21
CA PRO A 541 -38.23 19.69 -24.98
C PRO A 541 -37.11 20.26 -24.10
N GLY A 542 -35.87 19.86 -24.37
CA GLY A 542 -34.67 20.31 -23.65
C GLY A 542 -33.47 19.41 -23.93
N SER A 543 -32.99 19.38 -25.17
CA SER A 543 -31.85 18.55 -25.58
C SER A 543 -30.52 19.10 -25.03
N ALA A 544 -30.07 18.59 -23.87
CA ALA A 544 -28.73 18.89 -23.32
C ALA A 544 -28.11 17.80 -22.40
N HIS A 545 -28.57 16.53 -22.47
CA HIS A 545 -28.32 15.56 -21.39
C HIS A 545 -27.55 14.28 -21.75
N ARG A 546 -26.89 14.18 -22.92
CA ARG A 546 -25.95 13.07 -23.16
C ARG A 546 -24.54 13.47 -22.72
N LEU A 547 -23.93 12.66 -21.85
CA LEU A 547 -22.53 12.87 -21.42
C LEU A 547 -21.59 12.73 -22.62
N SER A 548 -20.44 13.41 -22.60
CA SER A 548 -19.42 13.22 -23.62
C SER A 548 -18.90 11.78 -23.62
N PRO A 549 -18.59 11.17 -24.78
CA PRO A 549 -18.08 9.79 -24.84
C PRO A 549 -16.74 9.56 -24.12
N ASN A 550 -16.10 10.64 -23.66
CA ASN A 550 -14.84 10.66 -22.92
C ASN A 550 -14.97 11.17 -21.47
N TRP A 551 -16.17 11.25 -20.90
CA TRP A 551 -16.40 11.67 -19.50
C TRP A 551 -15.58 10.83 -18.50
N SER A 552 -15.16 11.42 -17.37
CA SER A 552 -14.27 10.78 -16.38
C SER A 552 -14.85 10.79 -14.97
N PHE A 553 -14.50 9.83 -14.12
CA PHE A 553 -14.87 9.88 -12.69
C PHE A 553 -14.01 10.88 -11.91
N LEU A 554 -14.60 11.45 -10.86
CA LEU A 554 -13.92 12.32 -9.92
C LEU A 554 -13.87 11.67 -8.54
N ASP A 555 -12.66 11.55 -7.96
CA ASP A 555 -12.48 11.11 -6.57
C ASP A 555 -12.90 12.22 -5.60
N SER A 556 -13.92 11.94 -4.80
CA SER A 556 -14.49 12.84 -3.80
C SER A 556 -13.94 12.60 -2.38
N THR A 557 -13.20 11.52 -2.15
CA THR A 557 -12.72 11.13 -0.81
C THR A 557 -11.44 11.82 -0.39
N SER A 558 -10.69 12.35 -1.35
CA SER A 558 -9.53 13.21 -1.12
C SER A 558 -9.94 14.50 -0.37
N ALA A 559 -9.10 14.93 0.59
CA ALA A 559 -9.52 15.87 1.65
C ALA A 559 -9.98 17.25 1.14
N ASP A 560 -9.42 17.74 0.02
CA ASP A 560 -9.56 19.16 -0.34
C ASP A 560 -9.95 19.40 -1.81
N ARG A 561 -9.84 18.39 -2.69
CA ARG A 561 -10.07 18.53 -4.15
C ARG A 561 -10.69 17.28 -4.77
N PHE A 562 -11.45 17.49 -5.85
CA PHE A 562 -11.80 16.43 -6.78
C PHE A 562 -10.60 16.08 -7.67
N TYR A 563 -10.27 14.80 -7.76
CA TYR A 563 -9.22 14.32 -8.66
C TYR A 563 -9.81 13.50 -9.80
N ARG A 564 -9.45 13.85 -11.04
CA ARG A 564 -9.85 13.09 -12.22
C ARG A 564 -9.16 11.74 -12.24
N ILE A 565 -9.97 10.69 -12.32
CA ILE A 565 -9.50 9.32 -12.52
C ILE A 565 -9.36 9.08 -14.02
N ASP A 566 -8.18 8.64 -14.44
CA ASP A 566 -7.94 8.29 -15.84
C ASP A 566 -8.74 7.05 -16.21
N LYS A 567 -9.30 7.02 -17.41
CA LYS A 567 -10.09 5.87 -17.91
C LYS A 567 -9.31 4.56 -17.83
N ALA A 568 -7.99 4.58 -18.07
CA ALA A 568 -7.14 3.40 -17.97
C ALA A 568 -6.96 2.89 -16.53
N GLN A 569 -7.34 3.67 -15.51
CA GLN A 569 -7.21 3.34 -14.10
C GLN A 569 -8.54 2.92 -13.45
N GLU A 570 -9.67 2.99 -14.15
CA GLU A 570 -11.00 2.74 -13.57
C GLU A 570 -11.17 1.32 -13.02
N HIS A 571 -10.55 0.31 -13.64
CA HIS A 571 -10.53 -1.08 -13.15
C HIS A 571 -9.70 -1.28 -11.87
N LEU A 572 -8.90 -0.27 -11.47
CA LEU A 572 -8.06 -0.31 -10.27
C LEU A 572 -8.74 0.34 -9.06
N HIS A 573 -9.90 0.99 -9.26
CA HIS A 573 -10.60 1.75 -8.23
C HIS A 573 -12.01 1.20 -7.99
N TYR A 574 -12.40 1.10 -6.73
CA TYR A 574 -13.77 0.76 -6.34
C TYR A 574 -14.61 2.00 -6.12
N VAL A 575 -15.91 1.90 -6.33
CA VAL A 575 -16.84 3.02 -6.13
C VAL A 575 -16.79 3.55 -4.69
N THR A 576 -16.65 2.66 -3.70
CA THR A 576 -16.50 3.02 -2.28
C THR A 576 -15.19 3.73 -1.94
N GLU A 577 -14.19 3.67 -2.81
CA GLU A 577 -12.92 4.37 -2.62
C GLU A 577 -12.99 5.82 -3.07
N ILE A 578 -13.95 6.17 -3.93
CA ILE A 578 -14.05 7.49 -4.55
C ILE A 578 -15.30 8.26 -4.14
N CYS A 579 -16.29 7.58 -3.57
CA CYS A 579 -17.50 8.22 -3.03
C CYS A 579 -18.16 7.39 -1.91
N GLN A 580 -19.08 8.03 -1.18
CA GLN A 580 -19.89 7.37 -0.14
C GLN A 580 -21.36 7.22 -0.56
N GLU A 581 -22.01 8.33 -0.94
CA GLU A 581 -23.43 8.35 -1.37
C GLU A 581 -23.65 9.02 -2.73
N GLU A 582 -22.68 9.79 -3.22
CA GLU A 582 -22.79 10.58 -4.45
C GLU A 582 -21.52 10.44 -5.29
N VAL A 583 -21.67 10.04 -6.54
CA VAL A 583 -20.56 9.95 -7.49
C VAL A 583 -20.54 11.17 -8.39
N PHE A 584 -19.37 11.77 -8.55
CA PHE A 584 -19.18 12.95 -9.40
C PHE A 584 -18.46 12.54 -10.68
N ILE A 585 -18.95 13.04 -11.80
CA ILE A 585 -18.36 12.81 -13.11
C ILE A 585 -18.03 14.12 -13.78
N LEU A 586 -16.89 14.16 -14.44
CA LEU A 586 -16.43 15.30 -15.22
C LEU A 586 -16.83 15.09 -16.68
N ASP A 587 -17.68 15.98 -17.18
CA ASP A 587 -18.06 16.00 -18.59
C ASP A 587 -17.17 16.96 -19.37
N HIS A 588 -16.51 16.43 -20.39
CA HIS A 588 -15.60 17.18 -21.26
C HIS A 588 -16.32 17.81 -22.46
N GLY A 589 -17.62 17.57 -22.62
CA GLY A 589 -18.47 18.19 -23.64
C GLY A 589 -18.91 19.60 -23.23
N GLY A 590 -18.34 20.63 -23.86
CA GLY A 590 -18.77 22.02 -23.65
C GLY A 590 -20.14 22.31 -24.28
N LEU A 591 -21.00 23.02 -23.55
CA LEU A 591 -22.15 23.74 -24.12
C LEU A 591 -21.63 24.79 -25.10
N ALA A 592 -21.77 24.55 -26.40
CA ALA A 592 -21.60 25.58 -27.40
C ALA A 592 -22.80 26.55 -27.32
N GLY A 593 -22.58 27.76 -26.79
CA GLY A 593 -23.56 28.84 -26.79
C GLY A 593 -22.86 30.19 -26.90
N GLY A 594 -22.79 30.73 -28.12
CA GLY A 594 -22.31 32.08 -28.40
C GLY A 594 -23.25 33.18 -27.88
N PRO A 595 -22.88 34.47 -28.03
CA PRO A 595 -23.48 35.58 -27.30
C PRO A 595 -24.89 35.90 -27.80
N ALA A 596 -25.89 35.76 -26.93
CA ALA A 596 -27.22 36.31 -27.16
C ALA A 596 -27.34 37.66 -26.44
N THR A 597 -27.35 38.71 -27.26
CA THR A 597 -27.78 40.07 -26.95
C THR A 597 -29.16 40.10 -26.27
N GLY A 598 -29.29 40.85 -25.18
CA GLY A 598 -30.58 41.34 -24.68
C GLY A 598 -30.71 41.37 -23.15
N MET A 599 -30.39 42.51 -22.53
CA MET A 599 -31.02 42.91 -21.27
C MET A 599 -32.44 43.45 -21.54
N PRO A 600 -33.38 43.29 -20.60
CA PRO A 600 -33.65 44.42 -19.71
C PRO A 600 -33.79 44.06 -18.21
N ASP A 601 -33.46 45.05 -17.39
CA ASP A 601 -33.61 45.19 -15.94
C ASP A 601 -34.94 44.68 -15.36
N LEU A 602 -34.91 44.14 -14.13
CA LEU A 602 -35.78 44.61 -13.03
C LEU A 602 -35.38 44.09 -11.63
N VAL A 603 -34.87 45.03 -10.82
CA VAL A 603 -35.10 45.26 -9.37
C VAL A 603 -34.69 44.18 -8.35
N LEU A 604 -33.55 44.47 -7.71
CA LEU A 604 -33.14 43.99 -6.38
C LEU A 604 -34.07 44.51 -5.27
N LYS A 605 -34.45 43.62 -4.34
CA LYS A 605 -34.84 43.97 -2.95
C LYS A 605 -33.86 43.29 -1.99
N ALA A 606 -33.15 44.10 -1.19
CA ALA A 606 -32.31 43.71 -0.06
C ALA A 606 -33.19 43.23 1.14
N ILE A 607 -32.76 42.56 2.22
CA ILE A 607 -31.66 42.68 3.24
C ILE A 607 -31.81 41.40 4.18
N PRO A 608 -30.98 40.99 5.20
CA PRO A 608 -29.58 41.28 5.61
C PRO A 608 -28.63 40.06 5.80
N ASP A 609 -27.32 40.38 5.76
CA ASP A 609 -26.17 39.94 6.57
C ASP A 609 -26.21 38.63 7.40
N VAL A 610 -25.21 37.76 7.17
CA VAL A 610 -24.10 37.38 8.12
C VAL A 610 -22.93 36.69 7.36
N ILE A 611 -21.77 37.38 7.29
CA ILE A 611 -20.33 37.02 7.48
C ILE A 611 -19.79 35.61 7.06
N CYS A 612 -18.80 35.53 6.15
CA CYS A 612 -17.33 35.47 6.43
C CYS A 612 -16.48 35.27 5.15
N THR A 613 -15.49 36.13 4.96
CA THR A 613 -14.73 36.36 3.71
C THR A 613 -13.28 35.91 3.82
N THR A 614 -12.78 35.14 2.85
CA THR A 614 -11.32 34.94 2.64
C THR A 614 -10.89 35.05 1.18
N GLU A 615 -11.79 34.82 0.21
CA GLU A 615 -11.40 34.87 -1.21
C GLU A 615 -11.64 36.19 -1.93
N VAL A 616 -12.56 37.00 -1.43
CA VAL A 616 -12.78 38.34 -1.99
C VAL A 616 -11.52 39.18 -1.75
N ASP A 617 -10.84 38.98 -0.61
CA ASP A 617 -9.64 39.73 -0.24
C ASP A 617 -8.36 39.30 -1.02
N THR A 618 -8.28 38.05 -1.48
CA THR A 618 -7.12 37.55 -2.26
C THR A 618 -7.13 38.07 -3.70
N TYR A 619 -8.31 38.11 -4.34
CA TYR A 619 -8.47 38.72 -5.67
C TYR A 619 -8.26 40.23 -5.62
N VAL A 620 -8.75 40.90 -4.58
CA VAL A 620 -8.51 42.33 -4.36
C VAL A 620 -7.01 42.62 -4.30
N SER A 621 -6.19 41.78 -3.67
CA SER A 621 -4.74 42.03 -3.55
C SER A 621 -3.96 41.95 -4.86
N LEU A 622 -4.21 40.95 -5.72
CA LEU A 622 -3.53 40.84 -7.03
C LEU A 622 -4.02 41.89 -8.04
N ILE A 623 -5.31 42.23 -8.00
CA ILE A 623 -5.90 43.32 -8.78
C ILE A 623 -5.30 44.66 -8.33
N THR A 624 -5.17 44.90 -7.02
CA THR A 624 -4.59 46.14 -6.48
C THR A 624 -3.13 46.34 -6.91
N VAL A 625 -2.35 45.25 -6.99
CA VAL A 625 -0.96 45.27 -7.51
C VAL A 625 -0.94 45.59 -9.00
N PHE A 626 -1.94 45.15 -9.76
CA PHE A 626 -2.08 45.42 -11.20
C PHE A 626 -2.51 46.88 -11.49
N TYR A 627 -3.25 47.50 -10.56
CA TYR A 627 -3.81 48.86 -10.69
C TYR A 627 -3.12 49.92 -9.79
N LEU A 628 -1.86 49.70 -9.37
CA LEU A 628 -0.94 50.74 -8.87
C LEU A 628 -1.17 51.37 -7.47
N SER A 629 -1.89 50.74 -6.52
CA SER A 629 -2.14 51.39 -5.20
C SER A 629 -1.45 50.74 -3.99
N LEU A 630 -0.33 51.32 -3.54
CA LEU A 630 0.38 50.92 -2.30
C LEU A 630 -0.50 51.07 -1.05
N SER A 631 -1.36 52.09 -0.98
CA SER A 631 -2.21 52.36 0.18
C SER A 631 -3.31 51.32 0.37
N GLN A 632 -3.83 50.76 -0.73
CA GLN A 632 -4.82 49.68 -0.69
C GLN A 632 -4.16 48.33 -0.37
N LEU A 633 -2.94 48.09 -0.87
CA LEU A 633 -2.18 46.88 -0.57
C LEU A 633 -1.76 46.84 0.91
N SER A 634 -1.24 47.93 1.45
CA SER A 634 -0.84 48.02 2.86
C SER A 634 -2.04 47.88 3.80
N GLY A 635 -3.16 48.53 3.48
CA GLY A 635 -4.42 48.39 4.23
C GLY A 635 -4.97 46.96 4.25
N SER A 636 -4.84 46.23 3.14
CA SER A 636 -5.26 44.82 3.04
C SER A 636 -4.29 43.89 3.79
N PHE A 637 -2.99 44.16 3.75
CA PHE A 637 -1.99 43.40 4.49
C PHE A 637 -2.21 43.48 6.02
N PHE A 638 -2.46 44.67 6.57
CA PHE A 638 -2.78 44.81 8.01
C PHE A 638 -4.12 44.19 8.42
N ARG A 639 -4.99 43.86 7.46
CA ARG A 639 -6.24 43.11 7.68
C ARG A 639 -6.05 41.58 7.56
N GLY A 640 -4.82 41.10 7.39
CA GLY A 640 -4.47 39.68 7.41
C GLY A 640 -4.27 39.05 6.03
N THR A 641 -4.26 39.82 4.95
CA THR A 641 -4.07 39.28 3.60
C THR A 641 -2.62 38.86 3.35
N SER A 642 -2.41 37.63 2.86
CA SER A 642 -1.07 37.09 2.58
C SER A 642 -0.46 37.67 1.30
N LEU A 643 0.80 38.11 1.37
CA LEU A 643 1.59 38.60 0.22
C LEU A 643 2.20 37.47 -0.63
N LEU A 644 2.01 36.20 -0.23
CA LEU A 644 2.55 35.02 -0.92
C LEU A 644 1.58 34.42 -1.96
N VAL A 645 0.44 35.07 -2.21
CA VAL A 645 -0.58 34.64 -3.18
C VAL A 645 -0.03 34.67 -4.61
N ARG A 646 -0.42 33.68 -5.42
CA ARG A 646 -0.01 33.52 -6.83
C ARG A 646 -1.22 33.53 -7.75
N ASP A 647 -1.06 34.14 -8.92
CA ASP A 647 -2.05 34.11 -9.99
C ASP A 647 -2.07 32.75 -10.71
N SER A 648 -2.99 32.61 -11.67
CA SER A 648 -3.17 31.41 -12.50
C SER A 648 -1.95 31.06 -13.37
N THR A 649 -0.98 31.96 -13.52
CA THR A 649 0.29 31.71 -14.22
C THR A 649 1.42 31.35 -13.25
N GLY A 650 1.13 31.27 -11.94
CA GLY A 650 2.10 31.01 -10.89
C GLY A 650 2.90 32.24 -10.46
N CYS A 651 2.55 33.44 -10.94
CA CYS A 651 3.21 34.70 -10.61
C CYS A 651 2.65 35.26 -9.30
N SER A 652 3.53 35.56 -8.34
CA SER A 652 3.13 36.23 -7.09
C SER A 652 2.99 37.74 -7.26
N ALA A 653 2.44 38.41 -6.25
CA ALA A 653 2.40 39.87 -6.16
C ALA A 653 3.77 40.53 -6.46
N LEU A 654 4.86 39.95 -5.95
CA LEU A 654 6.23 40.41 -6.22
C LEU A 654 6.61 40.31 -7.70
N HIS A 655 6.18 39.24 -8.39
CA HIS A 655 6.46 39.05 -9.82
C HIS A 655 5.72 40.07 -10.67
N LEU A 656 4.46 40.35 -10.35
CA LEU A 656 3.64 41.32 -11.06
C LEU A 656 4.15 42.75 -10.83
N ALA A 657 4.41 43.11 -9.58
CA ALA A 657 5.01 44.41 -9.25
C ALA A 657 6.38 44.60 -9.92
N SER A 658 7.20 43.54 -10.01
CA SER A 658 8.50 43.60 -10.68
C SER A 658 8.39 43.68 -12.20
N GLN A 659 7.38 43.04 -12.79
CA GLN A 659 7.10 43.09 -14.24
C GLN A 659 6.58 44.46 -14.68
N HIS A 660 5.88 45.19 -13.82
CA HIS A 660 5.32 46.50 -14.13
C HIS A 660 6.13 47.68 -13.55
N GLY A 661 7.27 47.40 -12.90
CA GLY A 661 8.20 48.44 -12.45
C GLY A 661 7.75 49.22 -11.21
N HIS A 662 6.88 48.65 -10.36
CA HIS A 662 6.31 49.33 -9.20
C HIS A 662 7.27 49.31 -8.00
N THR A 663 8.31 50.14 -8.06
CA THR A 663 9.44 50.14 -7.10
C THR A 663 9.00 50.24 -5.63
N GLU A 664 8.01 51.06 -5.30
CA GLU A 664 7.52 51.25 -3.92
C GLU A 664 6.78 50.02 -3.39
N VAL A 665 6.00 49.35 -4.25
CA VAL A 665 5.29 48.10 -3.92
C VAL A 665 6.28 46.95 -3.77
N VAL A 666 7.30 46.88 -4.63
CA VAL A 666 8.38 45.89 -4.51
C VAL A 666 9.16 46.12 -3.20
N HIS A 667 9.52 47.35 -2.86
CA HIS A 667 10.17 47.67 -1.58
C HIS A 667 9.33 47.23 -0.38
N PHE A 668 8.04 47.59 -0.35
CA PHE A 668 7.13 47.21 0.73
C PHE A 668 7.00 45.69 0.91
N ILE A 669 6.90 44.95 -0.20
CA ILE A 669 6.80 43.48 -0.18
C ILE A 669 8.12 42.84 0.30
N LEU A 670 9.29 43.38 -0.09
CA LEU A 670 10.58 42.84 0.32
C LEU A 670 10.91 43.13 1.78
N GLU A 671 10.46 44.26 2.34
CA GLU A 671 10.62 44.55 3.78
C GLU A 671 9.76 43.66 4.69
N HIS A 672 8.58 43.21 4.22
CA HIS A 672 7.59 42.49 5.03
C HIS A 672 7.46 40.98 4.69
N GLY A 673 8.13 40.50 3.64
CA GLY A 673 8.00 39.12 3.14
C GLY A 673 9.25 38.27 3.35
N GLU A 674 9.19 37.27 4.23
CA GLU A 674 10.21 36.22 4.34
C GLU A 674 10.17 35.30 3.11
N CYS A 675 11.03 35.52 2.10
CA CYS A 675 11.78 34.49 1.35
C CYS A 675 12.41 35.09 0.08
N VAL A 676 13.71 35.37 0.13
CA VAL A 676 14.51 35.87 -1.00
C VAL A 676 14.50 34.93 -2.22
N SER A 677 14.22 33.62 -2.03
CA SER A 677 14.20 32.65 -3.15
C SER A 677 13.03 32.84 -4.13
N VAL A 678 12.01 33.65 -3.77
CA VAL A 678 10.90 34.02 -4.67
C VAL A 678 11.32 35.17 -5.60
N GLY A 679 12.35 35.93 -5.22
CA GLY A 679 12.90 37.06 -5.99
C GLY A 679 13.67 36.66 -7.24
N ASP A 680 14.13 35.39 -7.33
CA ASP A 680 14.95 34.91 -8.44
C ASP A 680 14.20 35.00 -9.78
N THR A 681 12.91 34.63 -9.81
CA THR A 681 12.09 34.71 -11.03
C THR A 681 11.51 36.12 -11.23
N ALA A 682 11.38 36.91 -10.16
CA ALA A 682 10.97 38.32 -10.23
C ALA A 682 12.06 39.20 -10.89
N LEU A 683 13.35 38.93 -10.63
CA LEU A 683 14.46 39.63 -11.26
C LEU A 683 14.49 39.41 -12.78
N HIS A 684 14.16 38.21 -13.25
CA HIS A 684 14.03 37.94 -14.69
C HIS A 684 12.90 38.76 -15.33
N LYS A 685 11.77 38.94 -14.64
CA LYS A 685 10.65 39.77 -15.12
C LYS A 685 11.04 41.24 -15.19
N ALA A 686 11.67 41.78 -14.14
CA ALA A 686 12.18 43.15 -14.13
C ALA A 686 13.24 43.38 -15.23
N ALA A 687 14.17 42.44 -15.41
CA ALA A 687 15.19 42.49 -16.46
C ALA A 687 14.59 42.38 -17.87
N SER A 688 13.53 41.59 -18.07
CA SER A 688 12.82 41.49 -19.36
C SER A 688 12.13 42.79 -19.78
N GLN A 689 11.74 43.61 -18.80
CA GLN A 689 11.03 44.87 -18.98
C GLN A 689 11.91 46.10 -18.76
N LYS A 690 13.24 45.91 -18.59
CA LYS A 690 14.24 46.99 -18.41
C LYS A 690 13.99 47.90 -17.21
N HIS A 691 13.48 47.35 -16.10
CA HIS A 691 13.21 48.13 -14.90
C HIS A 691 14.45 48.18 -13.98
N HIS A 692 15.39 49.09 -14.28
CA HIS A 692 16.68 49.21 -13.56
C HIS A 692 16.51 49.34 -12.04
N ALA A 693 15.64 50.26 -11.57
CA ALA A 693 15.43 50.51 -10.14
C ALA A 693 14.93 49.26 -9.38
N VAL A 694 14.02 48.50 -9.97
CA VAL A 694 13.51 47.24 -9.40
C VAL A 694 14.59 46.15 -9.42
N CYS A 695 15.39 46.07 -10.49
CA CYS A 695 16.53 45.15 -10.57
C CYS A 695 17.55 45.42 -9.45
N HIS A 696 17.92 46.70 -9.21
CA HIS A 696 18.80 47.08 -8.10
C HIS A 696 18.24 46.63 -6.75
N LEU A 697 16.97 46.93 -6.50
CA LEU A 697 16.30 46.65 -5.23
C LEU A 697 16.16 45.15 -4.93
N LEU A 698 15.90 44.33 -5.95
CA LEU A 698 15.87 42.87 -5.84
C LEU A 698 17.28 42.27 -5.61
N MET A 699 18.32 42.85 -6.22
CA MET A 699 19.71 42.44 -5.99
C MET A 699 20.19 42.79 -4.59
N ASP A 700 19.92 44.01 -4.12
CA ASP A 700 20.26 44.44 -2.76
C ASP A 700 19.54 43.58 -1.71
N SER A 701 18.38 43.01 -2.06
CA SER A 701 17.63 42.05 -1.26
C SER A 701 18.09 40.58 -1.41
N GLY A 702 19.17 40.31 -2.16
CA GLY A 702 19.82 39.00 -2.24
C GLY A 702 19.35 38.06 -3.36
N ALA A 703 18.65 38.54 -4.38
CA ALA A 703 18.22 37.71 -5.52
C ALA A 703 19.42 37.12 -6.29
N SER A 704 19.32 35.85 -6.70
CA SER A 704 20.40 35.12 -7.38
C SER A 704 20.57 35.54 -8.84
N LEU A 705 21.79 35.89 -9.22
CA LEU A 705 22.17 36.21 -10.60
C LEU A 705 22.50 34.98 -11.46
N ILE A 706 22.66 33.81 -10.86
CA ILE A 706 23.08 32.57 -11.54
C ILE A 706 21.93 31.60 -11.81
N LYS A 707 20.80 31.75 -11.12
CA LYS A 707 19.64 30.86 -11.33
C LYS A 707 18.99 31.14 -12.67
N THR A 708 18.63 30.08 -13.38
CA THR A 708 17.97 30.16 -14.67
C THR A 708 16.44 30.12 -14.51
N ASN A 709 15.73 30.82 -15.40
CA ASN A 709 14.28 30.74 -15.50
C ASN A 709 13.85 29.44 -16.22
N PHE A 710 12.54 29.22 -16.36
CA PHE A 710 11.94 28.08 -17.08
C PHE A 710 12.28 28.00 -18.58
N LYS A 711 12.96 29.01 -19.14
CA LYS A 711 13.54 29.00 -20.48
C LYS A 711 15.05 28.74 -20.48
N GLY A 712 15.61 28.37 -19.32
CA GLY A 712 17.03 28.08 -19.14
C GLY A 712 17.93 29.33 -19.14
N LYS A 713 17.39 30.55 -19.06
CA LYS A 713 18.15 31.80 -19.19
C LYS A 713 18.43 32.44 -17.85
N THR A 714 19.62 33.02 -17.68
CA THR A 714 19.97 33.84 -16.51
C THR A 714 19.37 35.25 -16.59
N PRO A 715 19.29 36.01 -15.48
CA PRO A 715 18.81 37.39 -15.52
C PRO A 715 19.65 38.30 -16.43
N VAL A 716 20.97 38.05 -16.49
CA VAL A 716 21.91 38.76 -17.37
C VAL A 716 21.56 38.51 -18.84
N GLU A 717 21.37 37.24 -19.22
CA GLU A 717 20.96 36.88 -20.56
C GLU A 717 19.57 37.42 -20.90
N GLN A 718 18.68 37.50 -19.91
CA GLN A 718 17.35 38.07 -20.09
C GLN A 718 17.43 39.59 -20.39
N ALA A 719 18.30 40.34 -19.70
CA ALA A 719 18.55 41.76 -19.99
C ALA A 719 19.17 41.97 -21.39
N ARG A 720 20.13 41.12 -21.78
CA ARG A 720 20.71 41.15 -23.14
C ARG A 720 19.66 40.89 -24.22
N ASN A 721 18.79 39.89 -24.01
CA ASN A 721 17.71 39.56 -24.95
C ASN A 721 16.66 40.66 -25.04
N ALA A 722 16.45 41.44 -23.97
CA ALA A 722 15.61 42.62 -24.01
C ALA A 722 16.27 43.80 -24.77
N GLY A 723 17.57 43.72 -25.08
CA GLY A 723 18.33 44.78 -25.74
C GLY A 723 18.77 45.90 -24.79
N ASP A 724 18.96 45.58 -23.50
CA ASP A 724 19.45 46.52 -22.49
C ASP A 724 20.90 46.16 -22.10
N GLN A 725 21.84 46.73 -22.87
CA GLN A 725 23.26 46.43 -22.73
C GLN A 725 23.85 47.05 -21.46
N GLU A 726 23.29 48.14 -20.96
CA GLU A 726 23.73 48.83 -19.75
C GLU A 726 23.35 48.01 -18.51
N LEU A 727 22.09 47.56 -18.41
CA LEU A 727 21.66 46.66 -17.34
C LEU A 727 22.40 45.32 -17.39
N ALA A 728 22.59 44.73 -18.58
CA ALA A 728 23.34 43.50 -18.71
C ALA A 728 24.80 43.64 -18.25
N SER A 729 25.46 44.75 -18.59
CA SER A 729 26.83 45.03 -18.15
C SER A 729 26.89 45.22 -16.63
N TYR A 730 25.91 45.92 -16.06
CA TYR A 730 25.78 46.08 -14.61
C TYR A 730 25.58 44.74 -13.89
N LEU A 731 24.63 43.91 -14.33
CA LEU A 731 24.36 42.59 -13.74
C LEU A 731 25.57 41.65 -13.86
N THR A 732 26.30 41.70 -14.98
CA THR A 732 27.54 40.94 -15.20
C THR A 732 28.64 41.38 -14.23
N SER A 733 28.79 42.69 -14.01
CA SER A 733 29.79 43.24 -13.09
C SER A 733 29.59 42.81 -11.63
N LYS A 734 28.37 42.38 -11.27
CA LYS A 734 28.00 41.87 -9.94
C LYS A 734 28.11 40.34 -9.81
N GLN A 735 28.35 39.60 -10.90
CA GLN A 735 28.32 38.13 -10.95
C GLN A 735 29.67 37.43 -10.67
N LEU A 736 30.81 38.12 -10.80
CA LEU A 736 32.11 37.64 -10.26
C LEU A 736 32.37 38.32 -8.91
N PRO A 737 32.77 37.64 -7.80
CA PRO A 737 33.32 36.28 -7.65
C PRO A 737 32.68 35.39 -6.54
N THR A 738 32.49 34.07 -6.77
CA THR A 738 32.92 32.93 -5.91
C THR A 738 32.35 31.57 -6.40
N THR A 739 33.20 30.87 -7.15
CA THR A 739 33.35 29.41 -7.42
C THR A 739 32.24 28.40 -7.08
N VAL A 740 31.79 27.75 -8.17
CA VAL A 740 31.02 26.50 -8.31
C VAL A 740 31.92 25.26 -8.07
N SER A 741 31.38 24.18 -7.50
CA SER A 741 31.84 22.81 -7.81
C SER A 741 30.63 21.95 -8.18
N HIS A 742 30.61 21.51 -9.43
CA HIS A 742 29.55 20.78 -10.11
C HIS A 742 29.62 19.27 -9.85
N GLU A 743 28.50 18.62 -10.17
CA GLU A 743 28.19 17.19 -10.12
C GLU A 743 29.23 16.26 -10.77
N ASP A 744 29.29 15.01 -10.29
CA ASP A 744 29.60 13.84 -11.13
C ASP A 744 28.72 12.64 -10.71
N LEU A 745 27.93 12.18 -11.68
CA LEU A 745 27.32 10.85 -11.78
C LEU A 745 28.36 9.94 -12.43
N GLU A 746 28.83 8.88 -11.76
CA GLU A 746 29.33 7.68 -12.44
C GLU A 746 29.46 6.47 -11.48
N THR A 747 28.82 5.38 -11.91
CA THR A 747 29.21 3.96 -11.87
C THR A 747 30.30 3.49 -10.88
N ALA A 748 29.98 2.50 -10.02
CA ALA A 748 30.79 1.28 -9.79
C ALA A 748 30.25 0.39 -8.64
N VAL A 749 30.10 -0.91 -8.97
CA VAL A 749 30.26 -2.15 -8.18
C VAL A 749 29.44 -2.36 -6.90
#